data_AF-A0A3M2RXN3-F1
#
_entry.id   AF-A0A3M2RXN3-F1
#
_cell.length_a   1.000
_cell.length_b   1.000
_cell.length_c   1.000
_cell.angle_alpha   90.00
_cell.angle_beta   90.00
_cell.angle_gamma   90.00
#
_symmetry.space_group_name_H-M   'P 1'
#
loop_
_entity.id
_entity.type
_entity.pdbx_description
1 polymer ?
#
loop_
_entity_poly.entity_id
_entity_poly.type
_entity_poly.pdbx_seq_one_letter_code
_entity_poly.pdbx_strand_id
1 'polypeptide(L)'
;MRSSLSSVTALALLSTFSYADLPLIGDLKAYNRGDLGEFPYQTFQSSDIVAPLFQVNTFDPNLIDNSGYIFLALEYKGKGGPAIFSSKDLSLVYADLKYQRAFDARAQESQGFQYLTFIEGGFCHIFDNTYQKKWTVTVEGLGGTGADIHEFQFTTTGTAIMSVYQDVRFNLTALGGAMDGWLSDSVFQEVELETNRVTNVWRASNHFDLNDTLLEYNPATTYRGGEGFDWFHLDSVFKTKDGHYLVSSRALSAIALLRADEDLNPGWILGGERNQFKDLSDGNATNFAHQYNARFVQGNESRLSFFDNQVRETGTCSQGNCSRGVVVELDYEEMTVKLLHEFFHPQGISSGSGGSVQGLDNGNFLVGWGANPGITEYLPNGTMALDIQRGVMPHDHEDQLDMDMSVYRAWKMEWDGRPPWGPSIASVSPGNVTTDATIYLSWNGDTKVARWELYAGEDEKNVTTSRRVIGNSTRAGFETEIRLEGDAHPKFARAAALDKDGEVLGLTATVDIASGEIHGNSSSIWKIRPDPSDEDIINNPEEKKAGKEEEEEEEDAALHASPSMGLDKMNPALSLRQTPFVCRRCLQLSRQPGSLPLARFSSQADKPQDESQKQEESTKNEEVKKEESAPEKELGPMARRLEEATEEALFTGGRAGRRAVEDAGFSEELKERLLSKIADAKFKSEHSGAFTEAGLSSSAGEGTRHIASAEAWTGEEKTADTVLRMLDDAKKPLAPGLRGKYQPPPVDMRLQREPTRSAGQKVATARDRVSTYVGMGVKDKAKNGLSEEEKEAWRQELRERFEPGARALPNTISGLAALANERIENAIARGQFKNIPRGKGVERDARADNPFIDTTEYIMNKMIQRQDMVPPWIEKQQELVKAAGSFRARLRNDWRRHAARMISSRGGSLQEQMQRAEEYAAAEEVHNPITRKKVEEEGIKEVPQVVGRPFRDAAWEQAEHAYHKLTIEHLNKLARSYNLMAPDLAKKPYYALERELNACFADVAPTVAREIRDRATGGTARSLGGTGQRAKQTGLLESLAGKGDNVRVHVEAEEKAYGLKQWWRDVWKKD
;
A
#
# COMPACT_ATOMS: atom_id res chain seq x y z
N MET A 1 -48.24 55.93 -20.87
CA MET A 1 -48.86 54.77 -20.16
C MET A 1 -48.67 53.51 -21.01
N ARG A 2 -48.64 52.34 -20.38
CA ARG A 2 -48.76 50.94 -20.86
C ARG A 2 -48.81 50.62 -22.38
N SER A 3 -48.18 49.48 -22.73
CA SER A 3 -48.55 48.50 -23.80
C SER A 3 -48.44 48.93 -25.29
N SER A 4 -48.11 48.05 -26.26
CA SER A 4 -47.70 46.63 -26.22
C SER A 4 -47.25 46.08 -27.60
N LEU A 5 -46.45 44.99 -27.58
CA LEU A 5 -46.33 43.90 -28.58
C LEU A 5 -46.24 44.23 -30.10
N SER A 6 -45.06 44.02 -30.68
CA SER A 6 -44.77 43.20 -31.89
C SER A 6 -43.24 43.18 -32.10
N SER A 7 -42.57 42.11 -32.53
CA SER A 7 -43.07 40.90 -33.22
C SER A 7 -42.46 39.61 -32.64
N VAL A 8 -43.25 38.53 -32.62
CA VAL A 8 -42.80 37.15 -32.37
C VAL A 8 -43.45 36.24 -33.41
N THR A 9 -42.73 35.86 -34.46
CA THR A 9 -43.12 34.78 -35.41
C THR A 9 -41.94 34.40 -36.32
N ALA A 10 -41.08 33.50 -35.84
CA ALA A 10 -40.06 32.81 -36.64
C ALA A 10 -39.81 31.41 -36.06
N LEU A 11 -40.88 30.67 -35.76
CA LEU A 11 -40.83 29.39 -35.05
C LEU A 11 -41.78 28.35 -35.68
N ALA A 12 -41.35 27.78 -36.81
CA ALA A 12 -41.91 26.57 -37.42
C ALA A 12 -40.89 26.01 -38.43
N LEU A 13 -40.92 24.70 -38.68
CA LEU A 13 -40.08 23.99 -39.68
C LEU A 13 -38.57 23.97 -39.40
N LEU A 14 -38.19 23.72 -38.14
CA LEU A 14 -37.12 22.75 -37.87
C LEU A 14 -37.77 21.53 -37.22
N SER A 15 -37.43 20.34 -37.70
CA SER A 15 -37.77 19.08 -37.01
C SER A 15 -37.02 19.05 -35.69
N THR A 16 -37.73 18.78 -34.59
CA THR A 16 -37.15 18.72 -33.24
C THR A 16 -36.31 17.45 -33.08
N PHE A 17 -35.07 17.51 -33.58
CA PHE A 17 -33.95 16.80 -33.00
C PHE A 17 -33.83 17.28 -31.55
N SER A 18 -34.40 16.49 -30.65
CA SER A 18 -33.82 16.38 -29.32
C SER A 18 -32.54 15.58 -29.53
N TYR A 19 -31.47 16.07 -28.92
CA TYR A 19 -30.24 15.32 -28.74
C TYR A 19 -30.19 15.02 -27.24
N ALA A 20 -29.84 13.80 -26.86
CA ALA A 20 -29.74 13.44 -25.45
C ALA A 20 -28.51 14.10 -24.79
N ASP A 21 -27.37 14.11 -25.47
CA ASP A 21 -26.29 15.07 -25.21
C ASP A 21 -26.73 16.48 -25.68
N LEU A 22 -26.44 17.53 -24.91
CA LEU A 22 -26.73 18.91 -25.32
C LEU A 22 -25.80 19.38 -26.45
N PRO A 23 -26.30 20.18 -27.41
CA PRO A 23 -25.49 20.66 -28.54
C PRO A 23 -24.38 21.63 -28.08
N LEU A 24 -23.20 21.50 -28.71
CA LEU A 24 -22.02 22.32 -28.48
C LEU A 24 -22.31 23.83 -28.71
N ILE A 25 -21.73 24.69 -27.85
CA ILE A 25 -22.08 26.11 -27.82
C ILE A 25 -21.14 26.93 -28.71
N GLY A 26 -21.70 27.62 -29.71
CA GLY A 26 -20.94 28.54 -30.58
C GLY A 26 -20.90 30.01 -30.12
N ASP A 27 -21.81 30.47 -29.25
CA ASP A 27 -21.81 31.88 -28.81
C ASP A 27 -20.86 32.11 -27.62
N LEU A 28 -19.58 32.36 -27.95
CA LEU A 28 -18.54 32.74 -27.02
C LEU A 28 -18.93 33.94 -26.13
N LYS A 29 -19.72 34.90 -26.65
CA LYS A 29 -20.07 36.13 -25.92
C LYS A 29 -21.19 35.91 -24.90
N ALA A 30 -22.12 34.99 -25.18
CA ALA A 30 -23.08 34.54 -24.17
C ALA A 30 -22.39 33.66 -23.11
N TYR A 31 -21.50 32.77 -23.54
CA TYR A 31 -20.76 31.88 -22.64
C TYR A 31 -19.87 32.66 -21.66
N ASN A 32 -19.00 33.56 -22.13
CA ASN A 32 -18.13 34.38 -21.27
C ASN A 32 -18.87 35.47 -20.46
N ARG A 33 -20.17 35.69 -20.67
CA ARG A 33 -21.01 36.48 -19.75
C ARG A 33 -21.51 35.69 -18.55
N GLY A 34 -21.38 34.36 -18.56
CA GLY A 34 -22.04 33.49 -17.60
C GLY A 34 -23.56 33.39 -17.82
N ASP A 35 -24.07 33.69 -19.03
CA ASP A 35 -25.52 33.61 -19.34
C ASP A 35 -26.10 32.19 -19.14
N LEU A 36 -25.24 31.17 -19.12
CA LEU A 36 -25.54 29.75 -18.89
C LEU A 36 -24.97 29.23 -17.55
N GLY A 37 -24.55 30.14 -16.66
CA GLY A 37 -23.71 29.87 -15.50
C GLY A 37 -22.21 29.97 -15.83
N GLU A 38 -21.36 30.08 -14.80
CA GLU A 38 -19.90 30.18 -14.96
C GLU A 38 -19.28 28.87 -15.48
N PHE A 39 -19.78 27.74 -14.97
CA PHE A 39 -19.46 26.39 -15.42
C PHE A 39 -20.69 25.73 -16.05
N PRO A 40 -20.98 25.92 -17.35
CA PRO A 40 -22.10 25.26 -18.01
C PRO A 40 -21.92 23.74 -18.06
N TYR A 41 -22.97 23.00 -17.67
CA TYR A 41 -22.95 21.54 -17.59
C TYR A 41 -24.21 20.91 -18.17
N GLN A 42 -24.11 19.63 -18.53
CA GLN A 42 -25.21 18.78 -18.98
C GLN A 42 -25.42 17.59 -18.03
N THR A 43 -26.63 17.03 -18.05
CA THR A 43 -27.08 15.90 -17.23
C THR A 43 -27.90 14.94 -18.08
N PHE A 44 -27.67 13.64 -17.91
CA PHE A 44 -28.23 12.59 -18.75
C PHE A 44 -29.50 11.97 -18.11
N GLN A 45 -30.35 11.29 -18.91
CA GLN A 45 -31.56 10.63 -18.39
C GLN A 45 -31.26 9.24 -17.83
N SER A 46 -30.29 8.53 -18.41
CA SER A 46 -29.87 7.17 -18.04
C SER A 46 -28.69 7.12 -17.05
N SER A 47 -28.13 8.28 -16.68
CA SER A 47 -26.98 8.36 -15.76
C SER A 47 -27.03 9.63 -14.90
N ASP A 48 -26.65 9.50 -13.63
CA ASP A 48 -26.49 10.59 -12.66
C ASP A 48 -25.19 11.40 -12.83
N ILE A 49 -24.40 11.07 -13.85
CA ILE A 49 -23.15 11.75 -14.19
C ILE A 49 -23.43 13.14 -14.75
N VAL A 50 -22.54 14.08 -14.40
CA VAL A 50 -22.54 15.46 -14.90
C VAL A 50 -21.30 15.66 -15.76
N ALA A 51 -21.48 16.23 -16.95
CA ALA A 51 -20.39 16.61 -17.84
C ALA A 51 -20.37 18.13 -18.07
N PRO A 52 -19.21 18.77 -18.32
CA PRO A 52 -19.18 20.12 -18.87
C PRO A 52 -19.91 20.17 -20.22
N LEU A 53 -20.48 21.32 -20.53
CA LEU A 53 -20.98 21.64 -21.86
C LEU A 53 -19.99 22.59 -22.52
N PHE A 54 -19.16 22.05 -23.42
CA PHE A 54 -18.10 22.81 -24.08
C PHE A 54 -18.65 23.92 -24.96
N GLN A 55 -18.05 25.10 -24.83
CA GLN A 55 -18.07 26.12 -25.88
C GLN A 55 -16.96 25.79 -26.89
N VAL A 56 -17.24 26.01 -28.17
CA VAL A 56 -16.36 25.67 -29.28
C VAL A 56 -16.20 26.88 -30.20
N ASN A 57 -14.98 27.44 -30.25
CA ASN A 57 -14.61 28.54 -31.14
C ASN A 57 -14.11 28.02 -32.49
N THR A 58 -13.44 26.88 -32.51
CA THR A 58 -12.87 26.25 -33.72
C THR A 58 -12.78 24.74 -33.50
N PHE A 59 -13.19 23.96 -34.49
CA PHE A 59 -13.08 22.51 -34.47
C PHE A 59 -13.09 21.97 -35.90
N ASP A 60 -11.94 21.48 -36.38
CA ASP A 60 -11.86 20.73 -37.63
C ASP A 60 -11.38 19.29 -37.33
N PRO A 61 -12.30 18.30 -37.30
CA PRO A 61 -11.98 16.89 -37.09
C PRO A 61 -11.00 16.26 -38.09
N ASN A 62 -10.67 16.95 -39.20
CA ASN A 62 -9.70 16.47 -40.20
C ASN A 62 -8.28 16.99 -39.96
N LEU A 63 -8.12 18.03 -39.13
CA LEU A 63 -6.84 18.69 -38.86
C LEU A 63 -6.27 18.35 -37.47
N ILE A 64 -7.11 17.87 -36.56
CA ILE A 64 -6.69 17.36 -35.25
C ILE A 64 -5.96 16.01 -35.36
N ASP A 65 -5.18 15.65 -34.34
CA ASP A 65 -4.58 14.33 -34.22
C ASP A 65 -5.62 13.21 -34.06
N ASN A 66 -5.30 12.00 -34.55
CA ASN A 66 -6.20 10.85 -34.56
C ASN A 66 -6.46 10.22 -33.18
N SER A 67 -5.62 10.50 -32.17
CA SER A 67 -5.76 9.97 -30.80
C SER A 67 -7.19 10.16 -30.28
N GLY A 68 -7.85 9.06 -29.95
CA GLY A 68 -9.30 9.00 -29.79
C GLY A 68 -9.89 9.81 -28.63
N TYR A 69 -9.08 10.18 -27.62
CA TYR A 69 -9.62 10.71 -26.35
C TYR A 69 -8.82 11.86 -25.75
N ILE A 70 -9.54 12.79 -25.13
CA ILE A 70 -9.01 13.89 -24.30
C ILE A 70 -9.28 13.55 -22.83
N PHE A 71 -8.24 13.60 -22.00
CA PHE A 71 -8.29 13.32 -20.56
C PHE A 71 -8.19 14.63 -19.77
N LEU A 72 -9.05 14.76 -18.77
CA LEU A 72 -9.13 15.91 -17.87
C LEU A 72 -9.38 15.45 -16.44
N ALA A 73 -8.97 16.26 -15.47
CA ALA A 73 -9.60 16.24 -14.15
C ALA A 73 -10.80 17.21 -14.17
N LEU A 74 -11.90 16.81 -13.55
CA LEU A 74 -13.07 17.67 -13.35
C LEU A 74 -13.35 17.85 -11.87
N GLU A 75 -14.02 18.95 -11.53
CA GLU A 75 -14.66 19.17 -10.23
C GLU A 75 -16.08 19.71 -10.42
N TYR A 76 -17.00 19.27 -9.55
CA TYR A 76 -18.38 19.71 -9.53
C TYR A 76 -18.95 19.61 -8.10
N LYS A 77 -19.35 20.75 -7.51
CA LYS A 77 -19.96 20.84 -6.17
C LYS A 77 -19.12 20.18 -5.07
N GLY A 78 -17.82 20.50 -5.03
CA GLY A 78 -16.87 19.97 -4.04
C GLY A 78 -16.60 18.46 -4.15
N LYS A 79 -16.74 17.90 -5.37
CA LYS A 79 -16.28 16.54 -5.71
C LYS A 79 -15.52 16.56 -7.03
N GLY A 80 -14.35 15.94 -7.04
CA GLY A 80 -13.53 15.77 -8.23
C GLY A 80 -13.48 14.34 -8.75
N GLY A 81 -12.85 14.17 -9.91
CA GLY A 81 -12.52 12.87 -10.49
C GLY A 81 -11.84 12.97 -11.86
N PRO A 82 -11.29 11.85 -12.36
CA PRO A 82 -10.87 11.76 -13.76
C PRO A 82 -12.10 11.80 -14.68
N ALA A 83 -11.91 12.36 -15.87
CA ALA A 83 -12.85 12.28 -16.98
C ALA A 83 -12.13 12.06 -18.31
N ILE A 84 -12.83 11.42 -19.24
CA ILE A 84 -12.37 11.10 -20.59
C ILE A 84 -13.47 11.54 -21.56
N PHE A 85 -13.09 12.31 -22.57
CA PHE A 85 -13.95 12.79 -23.65
C PHE A 85 -13.47 12.26 -24.99
N SER A 86 -14.36 12.08 -25.94
CA SER A 86 -14.03 11.73 -27.33
C SER A 86 -13.41 12.94 -28.04
N SER A 87 -12.27 12.77 -28.70
CA SER A 87 -11.63 13.85 -29.46
C SER A 87 -12.39 14.21 -30.76
N LYS A 88 -13.37 13.40 -31.16
CA LYS A 88 -14.04 13.46 -32.48
C LYS A 88 -15.37 14.20 -32.46
N ASP A 89 -16.03 14.26 -31.31
CA ASP A 89 -17.32 14.91 -31.11
C ASP A 89 -17.44 15.61 -29.73
N LEU A 90 -16.37 15.59 -28.92
CA LEU A 90 -16.30 16.17 -27.57
C LEU A 90 -17.28 15.58 -26.55
N SER A 91 -17.92 14.45 -26.90
CA SER A 91 -18.84 13.74 -26.02
C SER A 91 -18.13 13.13 -24.81
N LEU A 92 -18.86 12.93 -23.71
CA LEU A 92 -18.33 12.20 -22.57
C LEU A 92 -18.11 10.72 -22.94
N VAL A 93 -17.04 10.13 -22.42
CA VAL A 93 -16.75 8.69 -22.53
C VAL A 93 -16.66 8.06 -21.15
N TYR A 94 -16.02 8.74 -20.20
CA TYR A 94 -15.91 8.30 -18.81
C TYR A 94 -15.92 9.50 -17.84
N ALA A 95 -16.59 9.37 -16.70
CA ALA A 95 -16.33 10.21 -15.53
C ALA A 95 -16.60 9.47 -14.21
N ASP A 96 -15.92 9.91 -13.15
CA ASP A 96 -15.97 9.28 -11.82
C ASP A 96 -15.84 10.32 -10.68
N LEU A 97 -16.83 11.23 -10.60
CA LEU A 97 -16.85 12.38 -9.68
C LEU A 97 -17.19 12.00 -8.23
N LYS A 98 -16.44 11.06 -7.64
CA LYS A 98 -16.62 10.59 -6.26
C LYS A 98 -15.52 11.00 -5.28
N TYR A 99 -14.43 11.58 -5.78
CA TYR A 99 -13.26 11.98 -4.99
C TYR A 99 -13.45 13.39 -4.43
N GLN A 100 -12.54 13.84 -3.55
CA GLN A 100 -12.61 15.23 -3.08
C GLN A 100 -12.18 16.20 -4.18
N ARG A 101 -10.95 16.05 -4.69
CA ARG A 101 -10.40 16.80 -5.83
C ARG A 101 -9.33 15.94 -6.51
N ALA A 102 -9.25 15.98 -7.84
CA ALA A 102 -8.36 15.15 -8.63
C ALA A 102 -7.45 15.99 -9.53
N PHE A 103 -6.24 15.53 -9.81
CA PHE A 103 -5.25 16.21 -10.66
C PHE A 103 -4.50 15.22 -11.58
N ASP A 104 -3.90 15.77 -12.63
CA ASP A 104 -3.10 15.08 -13.67
C ASP A 104 -3.70 13.74 -14.15
N ALA A 105 -4.99 13.77 -14.48
CA ALA A 105 -5.71 12.60 -14.97
C ALA A 105 -5.25 12.24 -16.40
N ARG A 106 -4.64 11.06 -16.58
CA ARG A 106 -4.14 10.59 -17.88
C ARG A 106 -4.03 9.07 -17.99
N ALA A 107 -4.01 8.56 -19.22
CA ALA A 107 -3.56 7.22 -19.52
C ALA A 107 -2.02 7.15 -19.45
N GLN A 108 -1.49 6.05 -18.91
CA GLN A 108 -0.05 5.73 -18.92
C GLN A 108 0.13 4.25 -19.22
N GLU A 109 1.18 3.89 -19.96
CA GLU A 109 1.49 2.50 -20.28
C GLU A 109 2.59 1.95 -19.35
N SER A 110 2.44 0.70 -18.92
CA SER A 110 3.52 -0.06 -18.28
C SER A 110 3.44 -1.52 -18.73
N GLN A 111 4.57 -2.09 -19.14
CA GLN A 111 4.70 -3.49 -19.59
C GLN A 111 3.72 -3.92 -20.72
N GLY A 112 3.30 -3.00 -21.60
CA GLY A 112 2.32 -3.29 -22.65
C GLY A 112 0.85 -3.18 -22.23
N PHE A 113 0.57 -2.70 -21.01
CA PHE A 113 -0.78 -2.50 -20.48
C PHE A 113 -1.05 -1.01 -20.24
N GLN A 114 -2.22 -0.54 -20.68
CA GLN A 114 -2.69 0.83 -20.39
C GLN A 114 -3.35 0.91 -19.00
N TYR A 115 -3.07 2.00 -18.30
CA TYR A 115 -3.63 2.32 -17.00
C TYR A 115 -4.16 3.76 -16.95
N LEU A 116 -5.32 3.97 -16.34
CA LEU A 116 -5.80 5.30 -15.98
C LEU A 116 -5.17 5.70 -14.65
N THR A 117 -4.56 6.89 -14.63
CA THR A 117 -3.82 7.43 -13.50
C THR A 117 -4.32 8.82 -13.16
N PHE A 118 -4.34 9.17 -11.87
CA PHE A 118 -4.61 10.52 -11.36
C PHE A 118 -4.17 10.64 -9.90
N ILE A 119 -3.98 11.88 -9.44
CA ILE A 119 -3.60 12.22 -8.08
C ILE A 119 -4.82 12.71 -7.30
N GLU A 120 -5.00 12.26 -6.05
CA GLU A 120 -6.00 12.80 -5.12
C GLU A 120 -5.48 12.75 -3.67
N GLY A 121 -5.53 13.88 -2.96
CA GLY A 121 -5.49 13.92 -1.49
C GLY A 121 -4.23 13.33 -0.83
N GLY A 122 -3.08 13.33 -1.52
CA GLY A 122 -1.84 12.70 -1.06
C GLY A 122 -1.54 11.32 -1.66
N PHE A 123 -2.44 10.79 -2.49
CA PHE A 123 -2.38 9.44 -3.06
C PHE A 123 -2.36 9.48 -4.58
N CYS A 124 -1.52 8.63 -5.19
CA CYS A 124 -1.51 8.42 -6.63
C CYS A 124 -2.29 7.14 -6.94
N HIS A 125 -3.44 7.26 -7.61
CA HIS A 125 -4.32 6.13 -7.90
C HIS A 125 -4.03 5.56 -9.29
N ILE A 126 -3.95 4.22 -9.39
CA ILE A 126 -3.77 3.53 -10.67
C ILE A 126 -4.93 2.54 -10.89
N PHE A 127 -5.61 2.67 -12.02
CA PHE A 127 -6.68 1.82 -12.50
C PHE A 127 -6.28 1.13 -13.79
N ASP A 128 -6.63 -0.14 -13.97
CA ASP A 128 -6.48 -0.80 -15.27
C ASP A 128 -7.55 -0.33 -16.28
N ASN A 129 -7.44 -0.77 -17.53
CA ASN A 129 -8.39 -0.45 -18.59
C ASN A 129 -9.80 -1.04 -18.37
N THR A 130 -9.99 -1.88 -17.35
CA THR A 130 -11.31 -2.30 -16.84
C THR A 130 -11.79 -1.48 -15.65
N TYR A 131 -11.19 -0.30 -15.41
CA TYR A 131 -11.50 0.61 -14.31
C TYR A 131 -11.47 -0.06 -12.93
N GLN A 132 -10.69 -1.14 -12.77
CA GLN A 132 -10.43 -1.75 -11.48
C GLN A 132 -9.16 -1.14 -10.90
N LYS A 133 -9.19 -0.75 -9.62
CA LYS A 133 -8.01 -0.17 -8.97
C LYS A 133 -6.95 -1.25 -8.83
N LYS A 134 -5.84 -1.07 -9.54
CA LYS A 134 -4.70 -1.99 -9.56
C LYS A 134 -3.72 -1.70 -8.42
N TRP A 135 -3.43 -0.41 -8.19
CA TRP A 135 -2.51 0.06 -7.15
C TRP A 135 -2.97 1.41 -6.56
N THR A 136 -2.50 1.73 -5.37
CA THR A 136 -2.42 3.10 -4.84
C THR A 136 -0.97 3.29 -4.40
N VAL A 137 -0.27 4.28 -4.94
CA VAL A 137 1.12 4.57 -4.59
C VAL A 137 1.14 5.70 -3.56
N THR A 138 2.00 5.58 -2.56
CA THR A 138 2.16 6.56 -1.46
C THR A 138 3.59 7.03 -1.32
N VAL A 139 3.75 8.24 -0.79
CA VAL A 139 5.02 8.77 -0.30
C VAL A 139 5.44 8.00 0.95
N GLU A 140 6.69 7.54 0.99
CA GLU A 140 7.22 6.77 2.11
C GLU A 140 8.47 7.44 2.71
N GLY A 141 8.66 7.29 4.02
CA GLY A 141 9.85 7.80 4.74
C GLY A 141 9.90 9.31 4.98
N LEU A 142 9.02 10.12 4.40
CA LEU A 142 9.04 11.60 4.51
C LEU A 142 8.19 12.17 5.67
N GLY A 143 7.95 11.39 6.72
CA GLY A 143 7.31 11.87 7.97
C GLY A 143 5.78 11.99 7.91
N GLY A 144 5.13 11.41 6.91
CA GLY A 144 3.67 11.41 6.77
C GLY A 144 3.12 12.53 5.89
N THR A 145 3.95 13.17 5.08
CA THR A 145 3.53 13.90 3.88
C THR A 145 2.95 12.93 2.84
N GLY A 146 2.02 13.40 2.01
CA GLY A 146 1.53 12.68 0.82
C GLY A 146 2.11 13.26 -0.46
N ALA A 147 1.80 12.65 -1.61
CA ALA A 147 2.16 13.21 -2.91
C ALA A 147 1.41 14.53 -3.17
N ASP A 148 2.08 15.51 -3.77
CA ASP A 148 1.41 16.74 -4.22
C ASP A 148 0.83 16.60 -5.62
N ILE A 149 0.24 17.68 -6.16
CA ILE A 149 -0.58 17.66 -7.37
C ILE A 149 0.22 17.75 -8.69
N HIS A 150 1.53 17.98 -8.63
CA HIS A 150 2.30 18.45 -9.79
C HIS A 150 2.79 17.35 -10.73
N GLU A 151 3.13 16.16 -10.24
CA GLU A 151 3.61 15.09 -11.12
C GLU A 151 3.33 13.69 -10.60
N PHE A 152 2.84 12.82 -11.48
CA PHE A 152 2.78 11.38 -11.24
C PHE A 152 3.03 10.58 -12.53
N GLN A 153 4.29 10.24 -12.81
CA GLN A 153 4.72 9.66 -14.09
C GLN A 153 5.27 8.23 -13.96
N PHE A 154 4.81 7.31 -14.80
CA PHE A 154 5.41 5.99 -14.98
C PHE A 154 6.75 6.08 -15.71
N THR A 155 7.68 5.21 -15.34
CA THR A 155 8.96 5.03 -16.03
C THR A 155 8.97 3.77 -16.89
N THR A 156 9.92 3.70 -17.81
CA THR A 156 10.21 2.49 -18.60
C THR A 156 10.70 1.30 -17.74
N THR A 157 11.07 1.52 -16.47
CA THR A 157 11.61 0.51 -15.55
C THR A 157 10.58 -0.06 -14.56
N GLY A 158 9.29 0.23 -14.72
CA GLY A 158 8.24 -0.31 -13.84
C GLY A 158 8.12 0.39 -12.48
N THR A 159 8.74 1.56 -12.36
CA THR A 159 8.58 2.49 -11.23
C THR A 159 7.65 3.65 -11.63
N ALA A 160 7.20 4.44 -10.66
CA ALA A 160 6.56 5.72 -10.88
C ALA A 160 7.22 6.82 -10.06
N ILE A 161 7.33 8.01 -10.63
CA ILE A 161 7.81 9.24 -9.99
C ILE A 161 6.61 10.02 -9.45
N MET A 162 6.75 10.57 -8.25
CA MET A 162 5.80 11.49 -7.65
C MET A 162 6.50 12.72 -7.04
N SER A 163 5.90 13.89 -7.18
CA SER A 163 6.32 15.12 -6.49
C SER A 163 5.83 15.13 -5.04
N VAL A 164 6.64 15.73 -4.15
CA VAL A 164 6.34 15.90 -2.72
C VAL A 164 6.86 17.26 -2.23
N TYR A 165 6.07 18.00 -1.46
CA TYR A 165 6.59 19.10 -0.62
C TYR A 165 6.82 18.60 0.80
N GLN A 166 7.97 18.95 1.39
CA GLN A 166 8.27 18.63 2.78
C GLN A 166 8.78 19.86 3.54
N ASP A 167 8.03 20.28 4.56
CA ASP A 167 8.47 21.32 5.48
C ASP A 167 9.65 20.85 6.34
N VAL A 168 10.81 21.48 6.16
CA VAL A 168 12.05 21.20 6.87
C VAL A 168 12.58 22.41 7.61
N ARG A 169 13.45 22.17 8.61
CA ARG A 169 14.21 23.23 9.27
C ARG A 169 15.45 23.55 8.45
N PHE A 170 15.57 24.81 8.04
CA PHE A 170 16.66 25.25 7.16
C PHE A 170 17.20 26.62 7.59
N ASN A 171 18.44 26.92 7.16
CA ASN A 171 19.08 28.20 7.41
C ASN A 171 18.67 29.22 6.34
N LEU A 172 17.77 30.14 6.69
CA LEU A 172 17.25 31.14 5.75
C LEU A 172 18.01 32.48 5.80
N THR A 173 19.17 32.56 6.49
CA THR A 173 19.91 33.84 6.64
C THR A 173 20.40 34.43 5.32
N ALA A 174 20.55 33.61 4.27
CA ALA A 174 20.86 34.09 2.92
C ALA A 174 19.77 35.04 2.38
N LEU A 175 18.51 34.70 2.64
CA LEU A 175 17.32 35.49 2.28
C LEU A 175 16.95 36.54 3.35
N GLY A 176 17.87 36.88 4.25
CA GLY A 176 17.61 37.75 5.41
C GLY A 176 16.73 37.12 6.50
N GLY A 177 16.44 35.82 6.41
CA GLY A 177 15.59 35.07 7.32
C GLY A 177 16.30 34.50 8.56
N ALA A 178 15.57 33.66 9.30
CA ALA A 178 16.09 33.03 10.52
C ALA A 178 17.00 31.83 10.23
N MET A 179 17.99 31.60 11.09
CA MET A 179 18.91 30.45 10.99
C MET A 179 18.24 29.09 11.26
N ASP A 180 17.07 29.10 11.91
CA ASP A 180 16.19 27.95 12.12
C ASP A 180 14.79 28.34 11.61
N GLY A 181 14.69 28.58 10.30
CA GLY A 181 13.46 28.91 9.58
C GLY A 181 12.66 27.68 9.18
N TRP A 182 11.55 27.86 8.46
CA TRP A 182 10.83 26.77 7.80
C TRP A 182 10.92 26.96 6.29
N LEU A 183 11.45 25.94 5.62
CA LEU A 183 11.52 25.85 4.16
C LEU A 183 10.56 24.75 3.74
N SER A 184 9.71 24.98 2.73
CA SER A 184 9.01 23.90 2.06
C SER A 184 9.92 23.41 0.95
N ASP A 185 10.64 22.32 1.21
CA ASP A 185 11.61 21.74 0.28
C ASP A 185 10.87 20.91 -0.77
N SER A 186 11.11 21.20 -2.05
CA SER A 186 10.58 20.40 -3.14
C SER A 186 11.39 19.12 -3.31
N VAL A 187 10.67 18.00 -3.32
CA VAL A 187 11.21 16.64 -3.33
C VAL A 187 10.54 15.85 -4.45
N PHE A 188 11.23 14.88 -5.03
CA PHE A 188 10.54 13.80 -5.75
C PHE A 188 11.00 12.43 -5.24
N GLN A 189 10.08 11.46 -5.29
CA GLN A 189 10.37 10.06 -5.03
C GLN A 189 10.11 9.22 -6.28
N GLU A 190 10.97 8.26 -6.55
CA GLU A 190 10.71 7.19 -7.51
C GLU A 190 10.41 5.90 -6.74
N VAL A 191 9.27 5.27 -7.03
CA VAL A 191 8.70 4.17 -6.26
C VAL A 191 8.38 2.99 -7.17
N GLU A 192 8.77 1.78 -6.76
CA GLU A 192 8.51 0.52 -7.46
C GLU A 192 7.04 0.10 -7.33
N LEU A 193 6.33 -0.01 -8.46
CA LEU A 193 4.86 -0.11 -8.49
C LEU A 193 4.31 -1.37 -7.80
N GLU A 194 5.02 -2.50 -7.86
CA GLU A 194 4.55 -3.76 -7.27
C GLU A 194 4.76 -3.85 -5.75
N THR A 195 5.74 -3.12 -5.21
CA THR A 195 6.23 -3.29 -3.83
C THR A 195 6.01 -2.05 -2.96
N ASN A 196 5.68 -0.91 -3.57
CA ASN A 196 5.70 0.43 -2.96
C ASN A 196 7.07 0.80 -2.36
N ARG A 197 8.15 0.18 -2.85
CA ARG A 197 9.53 0.44 -2.40
C ARG A 197 10.09 1.67 -3.08
N VAL A 198 10.51 2.67 -2.29
CA VAL A 198 11.26 3.82 -2.80
C VAL A 198 12.60 3.34 -3.36
N THR A 199 12.88 3.69 -4.61
CA THR A 199 14.13 3.40 -5.31
C THR A 199 15.05 4.62 -5.37
N ASN A 200 14.49 5.83 -5.38
CA ASN A 200 15.24 7.09 -5.44
C ASN A 200 14.50 8.22 -4.69
N VAL A 201 15.23 9.15 -4.10
CA VAL A 201 14.69 10.38 -3.45
C VAL A 201 15.61 11.54 -3.75
N TRP A 202 15.08 12.60 -4.34
CA TRP A 202 15.81 13.82 -4.69
C TRP A 202 15.23 15.05 -3.97
N ARG A 203 16.08 16.03 -3.64
CA ARG A 203 15.71 17.25 -2.88
C ARG A 203 16.30 18.49 -3.51
N ALA A 204 15.50 19.51 -3.80
CA ALA A 204 16.00 20.77 -4.34
C ALA A 204 17.10 21.40 -3.46
N SER A 205 16.92 21.39 -2.14
CA SER A 205 17.83 22.02 -1.17
C SER A 205 19.24 21.40 -1.08
N ASN A 206 19.47 20.24 -1.71
CA ASN A 206 20.79 19.61 -1.80
C ASN A 206 21.57 20.02 -3.06
N HIS A 207 20.91 20.55 -4.09
CA HIS A 207 21.47 20.68 -5.44
C HIS A 207 21.32 22.08 -6.07
N PHE A 208 20.45 22.92 -5.52
CA PHE A 208 20.24 24.32 -5.94
C PHE A 208 20.45 25.28 -4.76
N ASP A 209 20.74 26.55 -5.05
CA ASP A 209 21.01 27.57 -4.04
C ASP A 209 19.74 28.38 -3.76
N LEU A 210 19.43 28.63 -2.48
CA LEU A 210 18.24 29.41 -2.10
C LEU A 210 18.28 30.84 -2.66
N ASN A 211 19.47 31.39 -2.93
CA ASN A 211 19.61 32.72 -3.53
C ASN A 211 19.12 32.81 -4.98
N ASP A 212 18.98 31.68 -5.69
CA ASP A 212 18.55 31.66 -7.09
C ASP A 212 17.04 31.94 -7.26
N THR A 213 16.30 32.06 -6.14
CA THR A 213 14.83 32.18 -6.14
C THR A 213 14.38 33.58 -6.53
N LEU A 214 13.43 33.64 -7.48
CA LEU A 214 12.83 34.89 -7.94
C LEU A 214 11.62 35.30 -7.07
N LEU A 215 11.42 34.64 -5.93
CA LEU A 215 10.28 34.86 -5.04
C LEU A 215 10.68 35.62 -3.77
N GLU A 216 9.91 36.67 -3.43
CA GLU A 216 10.15 37.44 -2.20
C GLU A 216 9.91 36.58 -0.94
N TYR A 217 10.97 36.41 -0.14
CA TYR A 217 10.89 35.74 1.16
C TYR A 217 10.22 36.64 2.21
N ASN A 218 9.10 36.17 2.77
CA ASN A 218 8.34 36.90 3.80
C ASN A 218 8.46 36.23 5.18
N PRO A 219 9.26 36.75 6.12
CA PRO A 219 9.44 36.15 7.45
C PRO A 219 8.18 36.17 8.34
N ALA A 220 7.12 36.89 7.95
CA ALA A 220 5.88 36.97 8.73
C ALA A 220 4.96 35.74 8.52
N THR A 221 5.07 35.02 7.40
CA THR A 221 4.30 33.79 7.13
C THR A 221 5.08 32.52 7.48
N THR A 222 6.41 32.55 7.36
CA THR A 222 7.29 31.38 7.43
C THR A 222 7.70 31.00 8.87
N TYR A 223 6.71 30.74 9.74
CA TYR A 223 6.90 30.46 11.17
C TYR A 223 6.38 29.07 11.58
N ARG A 224 6.66 28.67 12.83
CA ARG A 224 6.27 27.34 13.36
C ARG A 224 4.74 27.19 13.46
N GLY A 225 4.14 26.51 12.49
CA GLY A 225 2.69 26.35 12.35
C GLY A 225 2.04 27.41 11.45
N GLY A 226 2.85 28.21 10.74
CA GLY A 226 2.51 28.73 9.42
C GLY A 226 3.04 27.77 8.35
N GLU A 227 3.17 28.26 7.12
CA GLU A 227 3.64 27.48 5.96
C GLU A 227 5.17 27.60 5.81
N GLY A 228 5.82 26.56 5.27
CA GLY A 228 7.24 26.66 4.89
C GLY A 228 7.44 27.61 3.71
N PHE A 229 8.62 28.22 3.59
CA PHE A 229 8.95 29.01 2.40
C PHE A 229 9.11 28.08 1.19
N ASP A 230 8.14 28.11 0.27
CA ASP A 230 8.23 27.48 -1.04
C ASP A 230 9.11 28.32 -1.96
N TRP A 231 10.36 27.90 -2.05
CA TRP A 231 11.45 28.63 -2.70
C TRP A 231 11.81 28.08 -4.09
N PHE A 232 11.38 26.85 -4.40
CA PHE A 232 11.74 26.11 -5.60
C PHE A 232 10.51 25.76 -6.45
N HIS A 233 9.36 25.48 -5.84
CA HIS A 233 8.11 25.14 -6.54
C HIS A 233 8.30 24.19 -7.73
N LEU A 234 8.66 22.93 -7.44
CA LEU A 234 8.76 21.87 -8.45
C LEU A 234 7.40 21.61 -9.10
N ASP A 235 7.27 21.91 -10.39
CA ASP A 235 6.01 21.79 -11.13
C ASP A 235 5.93 20.53 -12.02
N SER A 236 7.06 19.90 -12.35
CA SER A 236 7.12 18.71 -13.19
C SER A 236 8.46 17.98 -13.11
N VAL A 237 8.42 16.67 -13.33
CA VAL A 237 9.58 15.77 -13.41
C VAL A 237 9.37 14.80 -14.58
N PHE A 238 10.37 14.67 -15.46
CA PHE A 238 10.34 13.74 -16.59
C PHE A 238 11.65 12.93 -16.65
N LYS A 239 11.55 11.60 -16.67
CA LYS A 239 12.72 10.71 -16.75
C LYS A 239 13.07 10.39 -18.21
N THR A 240 14.32 10.69 -18.57
CA THR A 240 14.93 10.38 -19.88
C THR A 240 15.13 8.89 -20.09
N LYS A 241 15.45 8.48 -21.32
CA LYS A 241 15.79 7.08 -21.66
C LYS A 241 17.07 6.61 -20.97
N ASP A 242 18.04 7.51 -20.81
CA ASP A 242 19.33 7.25 -20.14
C ASP A 242 19.25 7.40 -18.60
N GLY A 243 18.04 7.64 -18.07
CA GLY A 243 17.75 7.65 -16.64
C GLY A 243 18.04 8.95 -15.89
N HIS A 244 18.55 9.98 -16.56
CA HIS A 244 18.57 11.37 -16.09
C HIS A 244 17.15 11.93 -15.90
N TYR A 245 16.99 12.98 -15.09
CA TYR A 245 15.67 13.55 -14.73
C TYR A 245 15.62 15.03 -15.13
N LEU A 246 14.74 15.37 -16.08
CA LEU A 246 14.38 16.74 -16.37
C LEU A 246 13.45 17.24 -15.25
N VAL A 247 13.76 18.38 -14.64
CA VAL A 247 12.93 19.04 -13.62
C VAL A 247 12.64 20.48 -14.01
N SER A 248 11.46 20.97 -13.67
CA SER A 248 11.07 22.37 -13.84
C SER A 248 10.79 23.01 -12.49
N SER A 249 11.31 24.23 -12.32
CA SER A 249 11.11 25.08 -11.16
C SER A 249 10.38 26.35 -11.57
N ARG A 250 9.15 26.50 -11.08
CA ARG A 250 8.36 27.73 -11.24
C ARG A 250 8.95 28.90 -10.45
N ALA A 251 9.59 28.64 -9.30
CA ALA A 251 10.11 29.69 -8.42
C ALA A 251 11.47 30.26 -8.88
N LEU A 252 12.35 29.42 -9.44
CA LEU A 252 13.60 29.86 -10.07
C LEU A 252 13.37 30.35 -11.52
N SER A 253 12.17 30.11 -12.09
CA SER A 253 11.85 30.22 -13.52
C SER A 253 12.88 29.53 -14.43
N ALA A 254 13.24 28.29 -14.05
CA ALA A 254 14.31 27.54 -14.68
C ALA A 254 13.95 26.06 -14.86
N ILE A 255 14.47 25.47 -15.93
CA ILE A 255 14.36 24.04 -16.27
C ILE A 255 15.77 23.46 -16.24
N ALA A 256 15.96 22.28 -15.65
CA ALA A 256 17.27 21.67 -15.49
C ALA A 256 17.25 20.15 -15.74
N LEU A 257 18.35 19.61 -16.26
CA LEU A 257 18.54 18.16 -16.40
C LEU A 257 19.48 17.64 -15.32
N LEU A 258 18.95 16.79 -14.44
CA LEU A 258 19.67 16.17 -13.33
C LEU A 258 20.34 14.87 -13.78
N ARG A 259 21.67 14.81 -13.64
CA ARG A 259 22.49 13.69 -14.11
C ARG A 259 22.51 12.52 -13.14
N ALA A 260 21.96 11.39 -13.58
CA ALA A 260 21.89 10.16 -12.78
C ALA A 260 23.25 9.51 -12.49
N ASP A 261 24.28 9.86 -13.26
CA ASP A 261 25.68 9.44 -13.08
C ASP A 261 26.51 10.42 -12.22
N GLU A 262 25.97 11.60 -11.90
CA GLU A 262 26.63 12.65 -11.11
C GLU A 262 25.81 13.00 -9.86
N ASP A 263 25.36 11.99 -9.10
CA ASP A 263 24.60 12.12 -7.85
C ASP A 263 23.34 13.02 -7.95
N LEU A 264 22.70 13.08 -9.13
CA LEU A 264 21.52 13.91 -9.45
C LEU A 264 21.77 15.43 -9.37
N ASN A 265 23.00 15.87 -9.58
CA ASN A 265 23.32 17.28 -9.76
C ASN A 265 22.87 17.80 -11.15
N PRO A 266 22.61 19.11 -11.32
CA PRO A 266 22.23 19.69 -12.61
C PRO A 266 23.40 19.65 -13.60
N GLY A 267 23.25 18.87 -14.67
CA GLY A 267 24.20 18.84 -15.79
C GLY A 267 24.05 20.03 -16.74
N TRP A 268 22.85 20.62 -16.81
CA TRP A 268 22.60 21.92 -17.41
C TRP A 268 21.39 22.62 -16.78
N ILE A 269 21.32 23.95 -16.95
CA ILE A 269 20.19 24.81 -16.54
C ILE A 269 19.82 25.75 -17.70
N LEU A 270 18.53 25.81 -18.00
CA LEU A 270 17.89 26.70 -18.98
C LEU A 270 16.96 27.66 -18.24
N GLY A 271 17.05 28.97 -18.52
CA GLY A 271 16.28 30.00 -17.81
C GLY A 271 16.81 30.32 -16.40
N GLY A 272 16.10 31.21 -15.71
CA GLY A 272 16.47 31.73 -14.39
C GLY A 272 17.81 32.49 -14.35
N GLU A 273 18.29 32.82 -13.15
CA GLU A 273 19.57 33.53 -12.97
C GLU A 273 20.79 32.72 -13.44
N ARG A 274 20.69 31.39 -13.45
CA ARG A 274 21.77 30.45 -13.79
C ARG A 274 21.68 29.87 -15.21
N ASN A 275 20.96 30.52 -16.12
CA ASN A 275 20.83 30.08 -17.51
C ASN A 275 22.19 29.85 -18.19
N GLN A 276 22.38 28.66 -18.76
CA GLN A 276 23.64 28.25 -19.42
C GLN A 276 23.56 28.26 -20.95
N PHE A 277 22.35 28.32 -21.52
CA PHE A 277 22.15 28.26 -22.97
C PHE A 277 22.13 29.66 -23.59
N LYS A 278 22.86 29.83 -24.69
CA LYS A 278 22.79 31.02 -25.52
C LYS A 278 21.54 30.99 -26.40
N ASP A 279 20.66 31.96 -26.21
CA ASP A 279 19.46 32.16 -27.00
C ASP A 279 19.77 32.55 -28.46
N LEU A 280 19.13 31.88 -29.43
CA LEU A 280 19.24 32.12 -30.88
C LEU A 280 17.91 32.64 -31.48
N SER A 281 17.08 33.27 -30.66
CA SER A 281 15.72 33.71 -30.98
C SER A 281 15.42 35.07 -30.30
N ASP A 282 16.44 35.93 -30.26
CA ASP A 282 16.41 37.29 -29.72
C ASP A 282 15.93 37.41 -28.25
N GLY A 283 16.04 36.31 -27.48
CA GLY A 283 15.61 36.20 -26.09
C GLY A 283 14.29 35.43 -25.91
N ASN A 284 13.52 35.19 -26.97
CA ASN A 284 12.19 34.59 -26.88
C ASN A 284 12.17 33.09 -26.49
N ALA A 285 13.34 32.42 -26.41
CA ALA A 285 13.46 31.04 -25.97
C ALA A 285 13.89 30.90 -24.49
N THR A 286 14.40 31.99 -23.88
CA THR A 286 14.91 32.05 -22.50
C THR A 286 14.15 33.02 -21.59
N ASN A 287 13.33 33.92 -22.15
CA ASN A 287 12.53 34.91 -21.42
C ASN A 287 11.22 34.37 -20.79
N PHE A 288 11.14 33.06 -20.54
CA PHE A 288 9.98 32.45 -19.88
C PHE A 288 9.99 32.70 -18.36
N ALA A 289 8.81 32.71 -17.75
CA ALA A 289 8.68 32.88 -16.30
C ALA A 289 7.57 32.01 -15.71
N HIS A 290 7.81 31.49 -14.50
CA HIS A 290 6.86 30.67 -13.76
C HIS A 290 6.28 29.48 -14.55
N GLN A 291 7.09 28.91 -15.45
CA GLN A 291 6.68 27.89 -16.41
C GLN A 291 6.21 26.57 -15.76
N TYR A 292 5.47 25.78 -16.52
CA TYR A 292 4.85 24.52 -16.13
C TYR A 292 5.13 23.40 -17.14
N ASN A 293 5.21 22.16 -16.63
CA ASN A 293 5.11 20.91 -17.40
C ASN A 293 6.21 20.73 -18.47
N ALA A 294 7.48 20.97 -18.10
CA ALA A 294 8.63 20.82 -18.99
C ALA A 294 8.88 19.34 -19.38
N ARG A 295 8.80 19.03 -20.67
CA ARG A 295 8.85 17.66 -21.21
C ARG A 295 9.58 17.57 -22.56
N PHE A 296 10.25 16.45 -22.81
CA PHE A 296 10.87 16.21 -24.12
C PHE A 296 9.83 15.73 -25.15
N VAL A 297 9.75 16.44 -26.27
CA VAL A 297 8.74 16.22 -27.32
C VAL A 297 8.97 14.87 -28.01
N GLN A 298 7.97 13.99 -27.97
CA GLN A 298 8.02 12.64 -28.57
C GLN A 298 9.25 11.80 -28.13
N GLY A 299 9.85 12.12 -26.98
CA GLY A 299 11.09 11.48 -26.52
C GLY A 299 12.33 11.80 -27.38
N ASN A 300 12.31 12.91 -28.12
CA ASN A 300 13.50 13.53 -28.71
C ASN A 300 14.10 14.51 -27.68
N GLU A 301 15.22 14.13 -27.07
CA GLU A 301 15.80 14.86 -25.94
C GLU A 301 16.55 16.14 -26.36
N SER A 302 16.57 16.47 -27.67
CA SER A 302 16.95 17.80 -28.19
C SER A 302 15.77 18.76 -28.38
N ARG A 303 14.52 18.35 -28.08
CA ARG A 303 13.33 19.21 -28.21
C ARG A 303 12.51 19.22 -26.94
N LEU A 304 12.33 20.40 -26.37
CA LEU A 304 11.72 20.64 -25.07
C LEU A 304 10.45 21.47 -25.26
N SER A 305 9.32 21.01 -24.70
CA SER A 305 8.07 21.77 -24.63
C SER A 305 7.71 22.08 -23.18
N PHE A 306 7.17 23.27 -22.94
CA PHE A 306 6.68 23.73 -21.65
C PHE A 306 5.59 24.79 -21.85
N PHE A 307 4.76 24.99 -20.83
CA PHE A 307 3.81 26.10 -20.78
C PHE A 307 4.49 27.28 -20.07
N ASP A 308 4.61 28.43 -20.71
CA ASP A 308 5.20 29.64 -20.16
C ASP A 308 4.09 30.52 -19.57
N ASN A 309 3.98 30.55 -18.24
CA ASN A 309 2.90 31.24 -17.54
C ASN A 309 3.05 32.76 -17.56
N GLN A 310 4.29 33.28 -17.59
CA GLN A 310 4.70 34.69 -17.56
C GLN A 310 4.32 35.51 -16.31
N VAL A 311 3.22 35.19 -15.63
CA VAL A 311 2.70 35.90 -14.45
C VAL A 311 2.20 34.92 -13.37
N ARG A 312 1.85 35.42 -12.18
CA ARG A 312 1.34 34.60 -11.07
C ARG A 312 -0.18 34.67 -10.92
N GLU A 313 -0.80 35.67 -11.53
CA GLU A 313 -2.21 36.01 -11.52
C GLU A 313 -2.91 35.42 -12.75
N THR A 314 -4.21 35.12 -12.63
CA THR A 314 -5.03 34.66 -13.77
C THR A 314 -5.95 35.80 -14.21
N GLY A 315 -6.13 36.01 -15.52
CA GLY A 315 -6.92 37.14 -16.04
C GLY A 315 -6.75 37.40 -17.54
N THR A 316 -7.17 38.59 -17.99
CA THR A 316 -6.97 39.07 -19.37
C THR A 316 -5.54 39.59 -19.56
N CYS A 317 -4.82 39.05 -20.55
CA CYS A 317 -3.59 39.69 -21.02
C CYS A 317 -3.93 40.90 -21.89
N SER A 318 -3.42 42.08 -21.53
CA SER A 318 -3.69 43.35 -22.26
C SER A 318 -2.45 44.22 -22.51
N GLN A 319 -1.32 43.85 -21.91
CA GLN A 319 0.03 44.34 -22.21
C GLN A 319 0.95 43.11 -22.22
N GLY A 320 2.16 43.20 -22.78
CA GLY A 320 3.05 42.04 -22.96
C GLY A 320 3.30 41.25 -21.67
N ASN A 321 3.66 39.97 -21.80
CA ASN A 321 3.68 38.91 -20.77
C ASN A 321 2.35 38.11 -20.68
N CYS A 322 1.76 37.77 -21.83
CA CYS A 322 0.69 36.76 -21.91
C CYS A 322 1.26 35.35 -21.74
N SER A 323 0.50 34.43 -21.14
CA SER A 323 0.89 33.02 -21.11
C SER A 323 0.89 32.41 -22.52
N ARG A 324 1.79 31.47 -22.78
CA ARG A 324 1.95 30.82 -24.10
C ARG A 324 2.43 29.37 -23.98
N GLY A 325 2.05 28.53 -24.92
CA GLY A 325 2.71 27.24 -25.12
C GLY A 325 4.03 27.43 -25.86
N VAL A 326 5.13 26.84 -25.38
CA VAL A 326 6.48 27.04 -25.94
C VAL A 326 7.10 25.70 -26.34
N VAL A 327 7.81 25.69 -27.46
CA VAL A 327 8.65 24.56 -27.91
C VAL A 327 10.01 25.09 -28.38
N VAL A 328 11.09 24.59 -27.77
CA VAL A 328 12.48 24.96 -28.10
C VAL A 328 13.29 23.76 -28.56
N GLU A 329 14.33 24.04 -29.33
CA GLU A 329 15.38 23.10 -29.76
C GLU A 329 16.66 23.41 -28.96
N LEU A 330 17.32 22.38 -28.44
CA LEU A 330 18.51 22.44 -27.61
C LEU A 330 19.71 21.83 -28.33
N ASP A 331 20.80 22.61 -28.42
CA ASP A 331 22.11 22.15 -28.88
C ASP A 331 23.04 22.00 -27.66
N TYR A 332 23.49 20.78 -27.41
CA TYR A 332 24.35 20.42 -26.28
C TYR A 332 25.86 20.50 -26.60
N GLU A 333 26.25 20.71 -27.86
CA GLU A 333 27.67 20.89 -28.25
C GLU A 333 28.04 22.39 -28.22
N GLU A 334 27.20 23.24 -28.79
CA GLU A 334 27.38 24.71 -28.79
C GLU A 334 26.73 25.40 -27.59
N MET A 335 25.99 24.66 -26.74
CA MET A 335 25.18 25.18 -25.62
C MET A 335 24.25 26.33 -26.07
N THR A 336 23.43 26.07 -27.08
CA THR A 336 22.48 27.04 -27.63
C THR A 336 21.03 26.56 -27.53
N VAL A 337 20.10 27.50 -27.45
CA VAL A 337 18.66 27.25 -27.43
C VAL A 337 17.95 28.12 -28.45
N LYS A 338 16.97 27.54 -29.14
CA LYS A 338 16.26 28.19 -30.24
C LYS A 338 14.76 27.93 -30.13
N LEU A 339 13.95 28.97 -30.28
CA LEU A 339 12.50 28.83 -30.36
C LEU A 339 12.10 28.15 -31.68
N LEU A 340 11.28 27.10 -31.60
CA LEU A 340 10.66 26.46 -32.75
C LEU A 340 9.21 26.93 -32.93
N HIS A 341 8.46 26.94 -31.82
CA HIS A 341 7.04 27.31 -31.82
C HIS A 341 6.70 28.07 -30.54
N GLU A 342 5.88 29.12 -30.70
CA GLU A 342 5.13 29.73 -29.60
C GLU A 342 3.65 29.82 -29.96
N PHE A 343 2.79 29.49 -29.00
CA PHE A 343 1.35 29.38 -29.19
C PHE A 343 0.63 30.30 -28.20
N PHE A 344 -0.12 31.27 -28.71
CA PHE A 344 -0.92 32.20 -27.91
C PHE A 344 -2.42 31.91 -28.07
N HIS A 345 -3.16 32.02 -26.96
CA HIS A 345 -4.61 31.82 -26.96
C HIS A 345 -5.32 33.00 -27.64
N PRO A 346 -6.30 32.77 -28.55
CA PRO A 346 -6.91 33.82 -29.36
C PRO A 346 -7.66 34.90 -28.57
N GLN A 347 -8.09 34.60 -27.34
CA GLN A 347 -8.78 35.56 -26.47
C GLN A 347 -7.83 36.43 -25.61
N GLY A 348 -6.51 36.20 -25.67
CA GLY A 348 -5.52 36.98 -24.91
C GLY A 348 -5.63 36.79 -23.40
N ILE A 349 -5.25 35.62 -22.89
CA ILE A 349 -5.35 35.26 -21.47
C ILE A 349 -3.97 35.17 -20.80
N SER A 350 -3.97 35.32 -19.49
CA SER A 350 -2.87 34.98 -18.60
C SER A 350 -3.36 33.95 -17.57
N SER A 351 -2.55 32.92 -17.31
CA SER A 351 -2.84 31.80 -16.43
C SER A 351 -1.77 31.69 -15.35
N GLY A 352 -2.11 32.06 -14.12
CA GLY A 352 -1.14 32.16 -13.02
C GLY A 352 -0.58 30.82 -12.52
N SER A 353 -1.25 29.71 -12.81
CA SER A 353 -0.86 28.36 -12.40
C SER A 353 -1.31 27.29 -13.39
N GLY A 354 -0.68 26.11 -13.32
CA GLY A 354 -0.94 25.00 -14.22
C GLY A 354 -0.54 25.28 -15.67
N GLY A 355 -0.91 24.35 -16.54
CA GLY A 355 -0.64 24.39 -17.97
C GLY A 355 0.02 23.09 -18.44
N SER A 356 -0.20 22.74 -19.71
CA SER A 356 0.51 21.65 -20.38
C SER A 356 0.71 21.95 -21.87
N VAL A 357 1.83 21.48 -22.42
CA VAL A 357 2.09 21.45 -23.86
C VAL A 357 2.50 20.02 -24.24
N GLN A 358 1.64 19.34 -24.99
CA GLN A 358 1.87 17.97 -25.45
C GLN A 358 2.03 17.95 -26.98
N GLY A 359 3.21 17.53 -27.47
CA GLY A 359 3.36 17.14 -28.87
C GLY A 359 2.65 15.81 -29.15
N LEU A 360 1.88 15.77 -30.23
CA LEU A 360 1.06 14.63 -30.67
C LEU A 360 1.71 13.89 -31.84
N ASP A 361 1.28 12.66 -32.14
CA ASP A 361 1.97 11.78 -33.10
C ASP A 361 1.92 12.30 -34.55
N ASN A 362 0.85 13.01 -34.94
CA ASN A 362 0.79 13.70 -36.23
C ASN A 362 1.68 14.96 -36.33
N GLY A 363 2.32 15.39 -35.23
CA GLY A 363 3.14 16.59 -35.12
C GLY A 363 2.41 17.84 -34.61
N ASN A 364 1.10 17.78 -34.36
CA ASN A 364 0.36 18.86 -33.70
C ASN A 364 0.80 19.04 -32.24
N PHE A 365 0.40 20.15 -31.63
CA PHE A 365 0.59 20.45 -30.22
C PHE A 365 -0.75 20.73 -29.53
N LEU A 366 -1.09 19.95 -28.52
CA LEU A 366 -2.18 20.26 -27.59
C LEU A 366 -1.66 21.21 -26.51
N VAL A 367 -2.42 22.27 -26.22
CA VAL A 367 -2.14 23.21 -25.13
C VAL A 367 -3.34 23.25 -24.17
N GLY A 368 -3.10 22.85 -22.92
CA GLY A 368 -4.03 23.04 -21.81
C GLY A 368 -3.70 24.34 -21.09
N TRP A 369 -4.68 25.22 -20.89
CA TRP A 369 -4.43 26.61 -20.46
C TRP A 369 -4.40 26.82 -18.94
N GLY A 370 -4.18 25.76 -18.15
CA GLY A 370 -3.90 25.85 -16.72
C GLY A 370 -5.10 26.37 -15.92
N ALA A 371 -4.89 27.44 -15.15
CA ALA A 371 -5.93 28.10 -14.37
C ALA A 371 -7.15 28.54 -15.21
N ASN A 372 -6.97 28.84 -16.50
CA ASN A 372 -8.09 29.13 -17.40
C ASN A 372 -8.72 27.83 -17.97
N PRO A 373 -10.06 27.75 -18.09
CA PRO A 373 -10.80 26.56 -18.54
C PRO A 373 -10.65 26.20 -20.04
N GLY A 374 -9.60 26.62 -20.72
CA GLY A 374 -9.39 26.46 -22.17
C GLY A 374 -8.51 25.28 -22.58
N ILE A 375 -8.76 24.73 -23.77
CA ILE A 375 -7.94 23.72 -24.45
C ILE A 375 -7.87 24.09 -25.94
N THR A 376 -6.65 24.15 -26.49
CA THR A 376 -6.45 24.36 -27.93
C THR A 376 -5.54 23.28 -28.53
N GLU A 377 -5.69 23.00 -29.82
CA GLU A 377 -4.77 22.14 -30.59
C GLU A 377 -4.28 22.91 -31.83
N TYR A 378 -2.96 22.98 -32.00
CA TYR A 378 -2.31 23.70 -33.10
C TYR A 378 -1.50 22.76 -33.99
N LEU A 379 -1.48 23.06 -35.29
CA LEU A 379 -0.56 22.46 -36.26
C LEU A 379 0.88 22.96 -36.05
N PRO A 380 1.91 22.25 -36.57
CA PRO A 380 3.31 22.71 -36.59
C PRO A 380 3.54 24.11 -37.17
N ASN A 381 2.59 24.66 -37.93
CA ASN A 381 2.65 25.99 -38.53
C ASN A 381 1.92 27.08 -37.72
N GLY A 382 1.42 26.76 -36.52
CA GLY A 382 0.64 27.69 -35.67
C GLY A 382 -0.85 27.81 -36.03
N THR A 383 -1.35 27.06 -37.02
CA THR A 383 -2.79 27.06 -37.36
C THR A 383 -3.58 26.31 -36.29
N MET A 384 -4.63 26.92 -35.77
CA MET A 384 -5.51 26.34 -34.74
C MET A 384 -6.51 25.37 -35.37
N ALA A 385 -6.52 24.11 -34.92
CA ALA A 385 -7.45 23.05 -35.35
C ALA A 385 -8.58 22.81 -34.33
N LEU A 386 -8.31 23.09 -33.05
CA LEU A 386 -9.25 23.01 -31.94
C LEU A 386 -9.10 24.25 -31.05
N ASP A 387 -10.21 24.84 -30.64
CA ASP A 387 -10.32 25.81 -29.54
C ASP A 387 -11.66 25.61 -28.84
N ILE A 388 -11.58 25.11 -27.60
CA ILE A 388 -12.72 24.75 -26.75
C ILE A 388 -12.48 25.20 -25.31
N GLN A 389 -13.57 25.49 -24.59
CA GLN A 389 -13.51 25.85 -23.18
C GLN A 389 -14.64 25.22 -22.35
N ARG A 390 -14.32 24.85 -21.10
CA ARG A 390 -15.24 24.21 -20.14
C ARG A 390 -15.91 25.18 -19.16
N GLY A 391 -15.65 26.49 -19.26
CA GLY A 391 -16.18 27.53 -18.38
C GLY A 391 -15.80 28.93 -18.87
N VAL A 392 -16.27 29.98 -18.19
CA VAL A 392 -16.00 31.40 -18.53
C VAL A 392 -14.49 31.69 -18.65
N MET A 393 -14.10 32.46 -19.67
CA MET A 393 -12.74 33.00 -19.79
C MET A 393 -12.72 34.54 -19.92
N PRO A 394 -11.74 35.23 -19.30
CA PRO A 394 -10.76 34.68 -18.34
C PRO A 394 -11.43 34.24 -17.03
N HIS A 395 -10.75 33.39 -16.27
CA HIS A 395 -11.18 33.01 -14.92
C HIS A 395 -10.62 33.99 -13.87
N ASP A 396 -11.51 34.76 -13.22
CA ASP A 396 -11.17 36.02 -12.53
C ASP A 396 -11.68 36.09 -11.06
N HIS A 397 -11.92 34.94 -10.40
CA HIS A 397 -12.65 34.87 -9.12
C HIS A 397 -11.96 34.03 -8.04
N GLU A 398 -11.34 34.69 -7.04
CA GLU A 398 -10.86 34.05 -5.81
C GLU A 398 -12.01 33.63 -4.84
N ASP A 399 -13.20 34.24 -4.98
CA ASP A 399 -14.28 34.18 -3.98
C ASP A 399 -15.28 33.00 -4.12
N GLN A 400 -15.18 32.15 -5.17
CA GLN A 400 -16.14 31.06 -5.42
C GLN A 400 -15.52 29.64 -5.29
N LEU A 401 -15.47 29.16 -4.04
CA LEU A 401 -14.84 27.90 -3.63
C LEU A 401 -15.50 26.59 -4.13
N ASP A 402 -16.69 26.63 -4.75
CA ASP A 402 -17.52 25.43 -5.01
C ASP A 402 -17.36 24.80 -6.41
N MET A 403 -16.63 25.45 -7.34
CA MET A 403 -16.46 25.00 -8.74
C MET A 403 -15.07 25.30 -9.33
N ASP A 404 -14.12 24.38 -9.23
CA ASP A 404 -12.86 24.47 -9.97
C ASP A 404 -13.08 24.20 -11.48
N MET A 405 -13.01 25.28 -12.27
CA MET A 405 -13.16 25.25 -13.72
C MET A 405 -11.84 25.00 -14.46
N SER A 406 -10.69 25.08 -13.78
CA SER A 406 -9.37 25.08 -14.43
C SER A 406 -9.11 23.83 -15.28
N VAL A 407 -8.26 23.98 -16.29
CA VAL A 407 -7.66 22.87 -17.03
C VAL A 407 -6.20 22.77 -16.59
N TYR A 408 -5.99 22.41 -15.32
CA TYR A 408 -4.67 22.32 -14.68
C TYR A 408 -3.62 21.64 -15.57
N ARG A 409 -4.01 20.54 -16.21
CA ARG A 409 -3.39 19.94 -17.40
C ARG A 409 -4.48 19.34 -18.30
N ALA A 410 -4.21 19.29 -19.60
CA ALA A 410 -4.95 18.48 -20.56
C ALA A 410 -4.00 17.51 -21.27
N TRP A 411 -4.50 16.32 -21.61
CA TRP A 411 -3.78 15.28 -22.34
C TRP A 411 -4.68 14.67 -23.43
N LYS A 412 -4.12 14.34 -24.59
CA LYS A 412 -4.81 13.65 -25.69
C LYS A 412 -4.08 12.36 -26.07
N MET A 413 -4.75 11.22 -25.94
CA MET A 413 -4.17 9.87 -25.93
C MET A 413 -5.17 8.80 -26.40
N GLU A 414 -4.67 7.59 -26.70
CA GLU A 414 -5.47 6.39 -26.98
C GLU A 414 -5.91 5.64 -25.71
N TRP A 415 -7.07 4.97 -25.76
CA TRP A 415 -7.65 4.27 -24.61
C TRP A 415 -8.57 3.09 -25.00
N ASP A 416 -8.31 1.90 -24.45
CA ASP A 416 -9.20 0.72 -24.58
C ASP A 416 -9.99 0.48 -23.29
N GLY A 417 -10.86 1.43 -22.91
CA GLY A 417 -11.74 1.32 -21.74
C GLY A 417 -12.85 0.28 -21.93
N ARG A 418 -12.97 -0.65 -20.96
CA ARG A 418 -13.96 -1.74 -20.92
C ARG A 418 -14.53 -1.93 -19.50
N PRO A 419 -15.62 -1.24 -19.13
CA PRO A 419 -16.15 -1.24 -17.77
C PRO A 419 -16.65 -2.62 -17.29
N PRO A 420 -16.56 -2.90 -15.97
CA PRO A 420 -17.04 -4.14 -15.35
C PRO A 420 -18.53 -4.08 -14.97
N TRP A 421 -19.14 -2.89 -15.04
CA TRP A 421 -20.59 -2.67 -14.93
C TRP A 421 -21.23 -2.65 -16.33
N GLY A 422 -22.52 -2.98 -16.41
CA GLY A 422 -23.26 -2.97 -17.68
C GLY A 422 -23.69 -1.57 -18.15
N PRO A 423 -24.27 -1.47 -19.36
CA PRO A 423 -24.85 -0.23 -19.86
C PRO A 423 -26.14 0.16 -19.14
N SER A 424 -26.42 1.46 -19.10
CA SER A 424 -27.63 2.06 -18.53
C SER A 424 -28.76 2.21 -19.54
N ILE A 425 -29.99 2.30 -19.04
CA ILE A 425 -31.21 2.58 -19.79
C ILE A 425 -32.16 3.44 -18.96
N ALA A 426 -32.86 4.37 -19.61
CA ALA A 426 -34.02 5.07 -19.06
C ALA A 426 -35.13 5.18 -20.13
N SER A 427 -36.38 5.37 -19.68
CA SER A 427 -37.53 5.65 -20.55
C SER A 427 -38.25 6.91 -20.08
N VAL A 428 -38.60 7.80 -21.02
CA VAL A 428 -39.45 8.96 -20.78
C VAL A 428 -40.67 8.85 -21.71
N SER A 429 -41.86 8.74 -21.12
CA SER A 429 -43.12 8.57 -21.84
C SER A 429 -44.11 9.70 -21.51
N PRO A 430 -44.52 10.53 -22.49
CA PRO A 430 -45.56 11.53 -22.31
C PRO A 430 -46.92 10.87 -22.01
N GLY A 431 -47.37 10.96 -20.76
CA GLY A 431 -48.67 10.41 -20.34
C GLY A 431 -48.68 8.90 -20.07
N ASN A 432 -47.51 8.28 -19.89
CA ASN A 432 -47.33 6.88 -19.51
C ASN A 432 -47.95 5.88 -20.51
N VAL A 433 -47.68 6.07 -21.80
CA VAL A 433 -48.08 5.20 -22.91
C VAL A 433 -46.86 4.70 -23.71
N THR A 434 -46.93 3.48 -24.25
CA THR A 434 -45.78 2.86 -24.95
C THR A 434 -45.65 3.26 -26.42
N THR A 435 -46.51 4.15 -26.92
CA THR A 435 -46.66 4.57 -28.34
C THR A 435 -45.85 5.80 -28.75
N ASP A 436 -45.32 6.54 -27.78
CA ASP A 436 -44.65 7.84 -27.94
C ASP A 436 -43.49 7.98 -26.93
N ALA A 437 -42.84 6.86 -26.62
CA ALA A 437 -41.82 6.78 -25.57
C ALA A 437 -40.42 7.02 -26.14
N THR A 438 -39.60 7.77 -25.40
CA THR A 438 -38.20 8.02 -25.76
C THR A 438 -37.29 7.25 -24.80
N ILE A 439 -36.45 6.38 -25.35
CA ILE A 439 -35.48 5.57 -24.62
C ILE A 439 -34.10 6.23 -24.72
N TYR A 440 -33.40 6.27 -23.59
CA TYR A 440 -32.08 6.87 -23.43
C TYR A 440 -31.08 5.79 -23.00
N LEU A 441 -29.93 5.72 -23.67
CA LEU A 441 -28.92 4.66 -23.50
C LEU A 441 -27.52 5.24 -23.37
N SER A 442 -26.77 4.81 -22.35
CA SER A 442 -25.38 5.21 -22.13
C SER A 442 -24.54 4.07 -21.55
N TRP A 443 -23.21 4.14 -21.68
CA TRP A 443 -22.30 3.20 -21.01
C TRP A 443 -21.03 3.90 -20.52
N ASN A 444 -21.03 4.37 -19.27
CA ASN A 444 -19.89 5.03 -18.65
C ASN A 444 -18.63 4.16 -18.74
N GLY A 445 -17.61 4.63 -19.45
CA GLY A 445 -16.30 3.99 -19.58
C GLY A 445 -16.09 3.13 -20.82
N ASP A 446 -17.12 2.74 -21.59
CA ASP A 446 -16.92 1.83 -22.73
C ASP A 446 -16.50 2.57 -24.02
N THR A 447 -15.46 2.03 -24.66
CA THR A 447 -14.82 2.58 -25.87
C THR A 447 -15.16 1.81 -27.16
N LYS A 448 -15.97 0.75 -27.09
CA LYS A 448 -16.20 -0.22 -28.18
C LYS A 448 -17.63 -0.24 -28.71
N VAL A 449 -18.64 0.22 -27.95
CA VAL A 449 -20.02 0.37 -28.46
C VAL A 449 -20.03 1.23 -29.73
N ALA A 450 -20.50 0.65 -30.84
CA ALA A 450 -20.71 1.35 -32.10
C ALA A 450 -22.21 1.50 -32.42
N ARG A 451 -23.05 0.55 -31.97
CA ARG A 451 -24.51 0.61 -32.16
C ARG A 451 -25.28 0.04 -30.97
N TRP A 452 -26.54 0.43 -30.89
CA TRP A 452 -27.53 -0.05 -29.93
C TRP A 452 -28.69 -0.73 -30.67
N GLU A 453 -29.15 -1.86 -30.14
CA GLU A 453 -30.37 -2.54 -30.59
C GLU A 453 -31.32 -2.72 -29.40
N LEU A 454 -32.56 -2.25 -29.55
CA LEU A 454 -33.56 -2.25 -28.49
C LEU A 454 -34.59 -3.36 -28.73
N TYR A 455 -34.71 -4.28 -27.78
CA TYR A 455 -35.62 -5.43 -27.80
C TYR A 455 -36.78 -5.20 -26.83
N ALA A 456 -37.95 -5.80 -27.08
CA ALA A 456 -39.10 -5.66 -26.19
C ALA A 456 -39.97 -6.91 -26.05
N GLY A 457 -40.64 -7.04 -24.90
CA GLY A 457 -41.54 -8.13 -24.57
C GLY A 457 -42.52 -7.78 -23.45
N GLU A 458 -43.57 -8.60 -23.29
CA GLU A 458 -44.62 -8.34 -22.29
C GLU A 458 -44.25 -8.77 -20.86
N ASP A 459 -43.31 -9.71 -20.72
CA ASP A 459 -42.73 -10.11 -19.43
C ASP A 459 -41.27 -9.68 -19.34
N GLU A 460 -40.89 -9.08 -18.20
CA GLU A 460 -39.51 -8.72 -17.82
C GLU A 460 -38.48 -9.81 -18.17
N LYS A 461 -38.84 -11.08 -17.92
CA LYS A 461 -37.97 -12.26 -18.07
C LYS A 461 -37.87 -12.78 -19.51
N ASN A 462 -38.78 -12.36 -20.39
CA ASN A 462 -38.86 -12.78 -21.79
C ASN A 462 -38.24 -11.75 -22.74
N VAL A 463 -37.68 -10.63 -22.23
CA VAL A 463 -36.94 -9.64 -23.05
C VAL A 463 -35.52 -10.12 -23.31
N THR A 464 -35.40 -11.03 -24.28
CA THR A 464 -34.14 -11.60 -24.79
C THR A 464 -33.84 -11.09 -26.19
N THR A 465 -32.55 -11.12 -26.59
CA THR A 465 -32.08 -10.72 -27.93
C THR A 465 -32.69 -11.55 -29.08
N SER A 466 -33.36 -12.66 -28.77
CA SER A 466 -34.03 -13.55 -29.72
C SER A 466 -35.45 -13.13 -30.11
N ARG A 467 -36.01 -12.02 -29.57
CA ARG A 467 -37.36 -11.55 -29.93
C ARG A 467 -37.46 -10.04 -30.15
N ARG A 468 -37.91 -9.68 -31.36
CA ARG A 468 -38.41 -8.36 -31.81
C ARG A 468 -37.55 -7.17 -31.36
N VAL A 469 -36.54 -6.83 -32.17
CA VAL A 469 -35.99 -5.47 -32.20
C VAL A 469 -37.14 -4.50 -32.50
N ILE A 470 -37.31 -3.48 -31.65
CA ILE A 470 -38.29 -2.40 -31.80
C ILE A 470 -37.67 -1.06 -32.20
N GLY A 471 -36.33 -0.94 -32.11
CA GLY A 471 -35.57 0.21 -32.57
C GLY A 471 -34.07 -0.10 -32.57
N ASN A 472 -33.30 0.63 -33.35
CA ASN A 472 -31.84 0.61 -33.32
C ASN A 472 -31.29 2.01 -33.59
N SER A 473 -30.04 2.25 -33.20
CA SER A 473 -29.34 3.50 -33.47
C SER A 473 -27.83 3.29 -33.44
N THR A 474 -27.08 4.05 -34.24
CA THR A 474 -25.64 4.20 -34.05
C THR A 474 -25.38 4.94 -32.74
N ARG A 475 -24.29 4.62 -32.02
CA ARG A 475 -23.89 5.42 -30.87
C ARG A 475 -23.68 6.87 -31.32
N ALA A 476 -24.41 7.78 -30.70
CA ALA A 476 -24.20 9.22 -30.77
C ALA A 476 -23.95 9.72 -29.35
N GLY A 477 -22.90 10.51 -29.17
CA GLY A 477 -22.55 11.10 -27.89
C GLY A 477 -22.23 10.10 -26.77
N PHE A 478 -22.42 10.56 -25.54
CA PHE A 478 -22.44 9.74 -24.33
C PHE A 478 -23.78 9.02 -24.18
N GLU A 479 -24.88 9.77 -24.34
CA GLU A 479 -26.24 9.26 -24.31
C GLU A 479 -26.87 9.25 -25.70
N THR A 480 -27.37 8.09 -26.11
CA THR A 480 -28.04 7.90 -27.40
C THR A 480 -29.55 7.85 -27.21
N GLU A 481 -30.28 8.73 -27.91
CA GLU A 481 -31.75 8.78 -27.96
C GLU A 481 -32.30 7.74 -28.97
N ILE A 482 -33.33 6.98 -28.58
CA ILE A 482 -34.12 6.12 -29.48
C ILE A 482 -35.61 6.42 -29.24
N ARG A 483 -36.30 6.96 -30.24
CA ARG A 483 -37.75 7.21 -30.18
C ARG A 483 -38.54 5.99 -30.62
N LEU A 484 -39.64 5.74 -29.92
CA LEU A 484 -40.63 4.73 -30.25
C LEU A 484 -41.89 5.42 -30.79
N GLU A 485 -41.98 5.52 -32.12
CA GLU A 485 -43.11 6.13 -32.82
C GLU A 485 -44.03 5.04 -33.41
N GLY A 486 -45.30 5.01 -32.99
CA GLY A 486 -46.35 4.24 -33.70
C GLY A 486 -47.26 3.40 -32.82
N ASP A 487 -47.42 2.12 -33.20
CA ASP A 487 -48.28 1.16 -32.49
C ASP A 487 -47.80 0.90 -31.05
N ALA A 488 -48.69 0.41 -30.18
CA ALA A 488 -48.34 0.11 -28.79
C ALA A 488 -47.20 -0.91 -28.71
N HIS A 489 -46.05 -0.48 -28.19
CA HIS A 489 -44.91 -1.36 -27.93
C HIS A 489 -45.20 -2.27 -26.71
N PRO A 490 -44.63 -3.49 -26.68
CA PRO A 490 -44.73 -4.39 -25.53
C PRO A 490 -44.28 -3.73 -24.23
N LYS A 491 -44.81 -4.15 -23.08
CA LYS A 491 -44.62 -3.42 -21.82
C LYS A 491 -43.17 -3.09 -21.47
N PHE A 492 -42.25 -4.05 -21.66
CA PHE A 492 -40.86 -3.93 -21.22
C PHE A 492 -39.88 -3.87 -22.39
N ALA A 493 -38.86 -3.02 -22.28
CA ALA A 493 -37.75 -2.92 -23.24
C ALA A 493 -36.38 -3.17 -22.59
N ARG A 494 -35.39 -3.54 -23.41
CA ARG A 494 -34.01 -3.79 -23.02
C ARG A 494 -33.08 -3.57 -24.21
N ALA A 495 -31.95 -2.88 -24.02
CA ALA A 495 -30.99 -2.67 -25.09
C ALA A 495 -29.80 -3.64 -25.02
N ALA A 496 -29.32 -4.03 -26.19
CA ALA A 496 -27.98 -4.57 -26.39
C ALA A 496 -27.06 -3.45 -26.88
N ALA A 497 -25.86 -3.39 -26.30
CA ALA A 497 -24.74 -2.64 -26.82
C ALA A 497 -23.90 -3.55 -27.71
N LEU A 498 -23.66 -3.16 -28.96
CA LEU A 498 -22.93 -3.95 -29.93
C LEU A 498 -21.74 -3.17 -30.50
N ASP A 499 -20.70 -3.91 -30.89
CA ASP A 499 -19.51 -3.33 -31.50
C ASP A 499 -19.67 -3.08 -33.01
N LYS A 500 -18.53 -2.85 -33.66
CA LYS A 500 -18.40 -2.50 -35.09
C LYS A 500 -18.80 -3.66 -36.00
N ASP A 501 -18.50 -4.88 -35.58
CA ASP A 501 -18.71 -6.11 -36.33
C ASP A 501 -20.12 -6.67 -36.05
N GLY A 502 -20.67 -6.36 -34.87
CA GLY A 502 -22.03 -6.69 -34.45
C GLY A 502 -22.11 -7.70 -33.31
N GLU A 503 -21.00 -7.94 -32.62
CA GLU A 503 -20.98 -8.76 -31.42
C GLU A 503 -21.62 -8.02 -30.24
N VAL A 504 -22.38 -8.74 -29.41
CA VAL A 504 -23.04 -8.15 -28.22
C VAL A 504 -22.02 -8.01 -27.09
N LEU A 505 -21.59 -6.78 -26.85
CA LEU A 505 -20.67 -6.43 -25.76
C LEU A 505 -21.32 -6.54 -24.38
N GLY A 506 -22.58 -6.14 -24.28
CA GLY A 506 -23.34 -6.10 -23.03
C GLY A 506 -24.82 -5.83 -23.25
N LEU A 507 -25.62 -6.09 -22.21
CA LEU A 507 -27.06 -5.84 -22.18
C LEU A 507 -27.40 -4.96 -20.99
N THR A 508 -28.37 -4.05 -21.16
CA THR A 508 -28.86 -3.19 -20.07
C THR A 508 -29.65 -4.00 -19.02
N ALA A 509 -30.08 -3.33 -17.96
CA ALA A 509 -31.28 -3.75 -17.21
C ALA A 509 -32.55 -3.66 -18.11
N THR A 510 -33.66 -4.20 -17.65
CA THR A 510 -34.95 -4.09 -18.35
C THR A 510 -35.68 -2.84 -17.86
N VAL A 511 -36.38 -2.09 -18.72
CA VAL A 511 -37.17 -0.92 -18.34
C VAL A 511 -38.65 -1.13 -18.69
N ASP A 512 -39.55 -0.73 -17.80
CA ASP A 512 -40.97 -0.54 -18.12
C ASP A 512 -41.11 0.73 -18.97
N ILE A 513 -41.51 0.58 -20.24
CA ILE A 513 -41.53 1.68 -21.21
C ILE A 513 -42.46 2.82 -20.74
N ALA A 514 -43.57 2.48 -20.07
CA ALA A 514 -44.60 3.42 -19.69
C ALA A 514 -44.37 4.11 -18.34
N SER A 515 -43.70 3.44 -17.38
CA SER A 515 -43.43 4.00 -16.04
C SER A 515 -42.00 4.51 -15.86
N GLY A 516 -41.04 4.06 -16.68
CA GLY A 516 -39.61 4.30 -16.47
C GLY A 516 -38.98 3.44 -15.37
N GLU A 517 -39.73 2.52 -14.75
CA GLU A 517 -39.21 1.65 -13.70
C GLU A 517 -38.18 0.64 -14.25
N ILE A 518 -37.01 0.55 -13.60
CA ILE A 518 -35.91 -0.32 -14.02
C ILE A 518 -35.95 -1.62 -13.21
N HIS A 519 -35.99 -2.74 -13.92
CA HIS A 519 -36.08 -4.09 -13.39
C HIS A 519 -34.83 -4.94 -13.75
N GLY A 520 -34.45 -5.85 -12.86
CA GLY A 520 -33.19 -6.58 -12.93
C GLY A 520 -31.99 -5.80 -12.38
N ASN A 521 -30.80 -6.42 -12.42
CA ASN A 521 -29.59 -5.84 -11.85
C ASN A 521 -28.77 -5.09 -12.92
N SER A 522 -28.59 -3.79 -12.75
CA SER A 522 -27.81 -2.91 -13.63
C SER A 522 -26.31 -3.24 -13.72
N SER A 523 -25.78 -4.05 -12.80
CA SER A 523 -24.35 -4.40 -12.74
C SER A 523 -23.98 -5.73 -13.41
N SER A 524 -24.91 -6.42 -14.08
CA SER A 524 -24.66 -7.76 -14.64
C SER A 524 -24.27 -7.75 -16.12
N ILE A 525 -22.98 -8.00 -16.41
CA ILE A 525 -22.52 -8.31 -17.79
C ILE A 525 -23.06 -9.69 -18.20
N TRP A 526 -24.16 -9.68 -18.97
CA TRP A 526 -24.73 -10.87 -19.58
C TRP A 526 -24.01 -11.21 -20.89
N LYS A 527 -22.82 -11.84 -20.79
CA LYS A 527 -22.22 -12.51 -21.96
C LYS A 527 -23.11 -13.69 -22.35
N ILE A 528 -23.91 -13.50 -23.40
CA ILE A 528 -24.60 -14.59 -24.08
C ILE A 528 -23.53 -15.55 -24.60
N ARG A 529 -23.58 -16.80 -24.14
CA ARG A 529 -23.09 -17.90 -24.97
C ARG A 529 -24.22 -18.21 -25.94
N PRO A 530 -23.98 -18.34 -27.26
CA PRO A 530 -24.99 -18.90 -28.15
C PRO A 530 -25.37 -20.28 -27.60
N ASP A 531 -26.67 -20.55 -27.52
CA ASP A 531 -27.16 -21.87 -27.13
C ASP A 531 -26.94 -22.82 -28.33
N PRO A 532 -26.28 -23.97 -28.19
CA PRO A 532 -26.03 -24.89 -29.31
C PRO A 532 -27.27 -25.52 -29.94
N SER A 533 -28.48 -25.08 -29.59
CA SER A 533 -29.76 -25.55 -30.13
C SER A 533 -30.16 -24.94 -31.48
N ASP A 534 -29.65 -23.75 -31.80
CA ASP A 534 -30.30 -22.88 -32.80
C ASP A 534 -29.62 -22.88 -34.19
N GLU A 535 -28.44 -23.51 -34.38
CA GLU A 535 -27.77 -23.60 -35.69
C GLU A 535 -28.23 -24.80 -36.55
N ASP A 536 -28.78 -25.88 -35.96
CA ASP A 536 -29.06 -27.15 -36.66
C ASP A 536 -30.38 -27.17 -37.46
N ILE A 537 -31.12 -26.06 -37.57
CA ILE A 537 -32.43 -26.00 -38.26
C ILE A 537 -32.34 -25.47 -39.72
N ILE A 538 -31.15 -25.50 -40.34
CA ILE A 538 -30.99 -25.32 -41.80
C ILE A 538 -29.99 -26.34 -42.38
N ASN A 539 -30.38 -27.62 -42.50
CA ASN A 539 -30.01 -28.43 -43.68
C ASN A 539 -30.80 -29.74 -43.86
N ASN A 540 -31.48 -29.82 -45.02
CA ASN A 540 -31.94 -31.01 -45.76
C ASN A 540 -33.06 -31.92 -45.19
N PRO A 541 -34.01 -32.40 -46.04
CA PRO A 541 -35.12 -33.27 -45.63
C PRO A 541 -34.96 -34.76 -46.05
N GLU A 542 -35.87 -35.60 -45.52
CA GLU A 542 -36.26 -36.95 -45.97
C GLU A 542 -35.19 -38.03 -46.27
N GLU A 543 -35.16 -39.09 -45.45
CA GLU A 543 -35.71 -40.41 -45.82
C GLU A 543 -35.78 -41.38 -44.60
N LYS A 544 -36.35 -42.58 -44.78
CA LYS A 544 -36.79 -43.49 -43.68
C LYS A 544 -36.03 -44.82 -43.67
N LYS A 545 -35.60 -45.32 -42.49
CA LYS A 545 -36.13 -46.55 -41.83
C LYS A 545 -35.24 -47.14 -40.71
N ALA A 546 -35.93 -47.45 -39.59
CA ALA A 546 -35.85 -48.63 -38.71
C ALA A 546 -34.58 -49.54 -38.63
N GLY A 547 -34.22 -49.93 -37.38
CA GLY A 547 -33.80 -51.32 -37.10
C GLY A 547 -32.81 -51.58 -35.94
N LYS A 548 -33.35 -52.05 -34.80
CA LYS A 548 -32.78 -52.99 -33.79
C LYS A 548 -31.28 -53.38 -33.78
N GLU A 549 -30.68 -53.24 -32.57
CA GLU A 549 -30.13 -54.30 -31.68
C GLU A 549 -29.25 -55.46 -32.23
N GLU A 550 -28.10 -55.62 -31.53
CA GLU A 550 -27.40 -56.88 -31.13
C GLU A 550 -26.49 -57.68 -32.10
N GLU A 551 -25.18 -57.59 -31.81
CA GLU A 551 -24.17 -58.66 -31.53
C GLU A 551 -23.53 -59.61 -32.60
N GLU A 552 -22.23 -59.84 -32.35
CA GLU A 552 -21.33 -61.01 -32.59
C GLU A 552 -20.77 -61.45 -33.99
N GLU A 553 -19.43 -61.71 -33.97
CA GLU A 553 -18.62 -62.80 -34.63
C GLU A 553 -18.61 -63.02 -36.17
N GLU A 554 -17.59 -63.61 -36.84
CA GLU A 554 -16.12 -63.80 -36.63
C GLU A 554 -15.46 -64.20 -38.01
N GLU A 555 -14.15 -64.53 -38.04
CA GLU A 555 -13.17 -64.95 -39.10
C GLU A 555 -13.64 -65.76 -40.37
N ASP A 556 -12.84 -66.08 -41.43
CA ASP A 556 -11.37 -66.13 -41.66
C ASP A 556 -10.94 -66.15 -43.16
N ALA A 557 -9.61 -66.12 -43.43
CA ALA A 557 -8.85 -66.79 -44.53
C ALA A 557 -8.99 -66.28 -46.00
N ALA A 558 -8.06 -66.50 -46.98
CA ALA A 558 -6.61 -66.84 -47.11
C ALA A 558 -6.27 -66.86 -48.66
N LEU A 559 -5.06 -66.98 -49.27
CA LEU A 559 -3.61 -67.02 -48.93
C LEU A 559 -2.76 -66.77 -50.24
N HIS A 560 -1.42 -66.97 -50.21
CA HIS A 560 -0.45 -67.08 -51.33
C HIS A 560 0.00 -65.77 -52.06
N ALA A 561 1.22 -65.62 -52.62
CA ALA A 561 2.53 -66.28 -52.46
C ALA A 561 3.71 -65.40 -53.01
N SER A 562 4.96 -65.74 -52.68
CA SER A 562 6.24 -64.99 -52.91
C SER A 562 6.87 -65.21 -54.33
N PRO A 563 8.05 -64.64 -54.77
CA PRO A 563 9.31 -64.47 -53.99
C PRO A 563 10.35 -63.33 -54.31
N SER A 564 11.20 -63.09 -53.30
CA SER A 564 12.69 -62.91 -53.34
C SER A 564 13.41 -61.58 -53.68
N MET A 565 14.49 -61.38 -52.89
CA MET A 565 15.60 -60.39 -52.92
C MET A 565 15.26 -58.94 -52.50
N GLY A 566 15.91 -58.31 -51.51
CA GLY A 566 17.12 -58.64 -50.71
C GLY A 566 18.23 -57.60 -50.97
N LEU A 567 18.97 -57.06 -50.00
CA LEU A 567 19.24 -57.34 -48.58
C LEU A 567 19.34 -55.97 -47.83
N ASP A 568 19.48 -55.74 -46.52
CA ASP A 568 19.55 -56.42 -45.19
C ASP A 568 19.46 -55.24 -44.14
N LYS A 569 19.37 -55.29 -42.80
CA LYS A 569 18.91 -56.15 -41.66
C LYS A 569 19.11 -55.25 -40.40
N MET A 570 18.36 -55.24 -39.29
CA MET A 570 17.08 -55.83 -38.84
C MET A 570 16.55 -54.81 -37.79
N ASN A 571 15.37 -54.19 -37.95
CA ASN A 571 13.98 -54.65 -37.81
C ASN A 571 13.44 -54.83 -36.36
N PRO A 572 12.14 -54.53 -36.11
CA PRO A 572 11.64 -54.18 -34.77
C PRO A 572 10.37 -54.96 -34.34
N ALA A 573 9.77 -54.56 -33.22
CA ALA A 573 8.39 -54.84 -32.81
C ALA A 573 7.96 -53.84 -31.70
N LEU A 574 6.70 -53.69 -31.29
CA LEU A 574 5.36 -53.59 -31.91
C LEU A 574 4.34 -53.64 -30.74
N SER A 575 3.14 -53.09 -30.95
CA SER A 575 1.88 -53.38 -30.25
C SER A 575 1.79 -53.31 -28.71
N LEU A 576 1.12 -52.26 -28.24
CA LEU A 576 -0.12 -52.32 -27.43
C LEU A 576 -0.58 -53.68 -26.86
N ARG A 577 -0.86 -53.72 -25.55
CA ARG A 577 -2.21 -53.97 -24.97
C ARG A 577 -2.27 -53.58 -23.48
N GLN A 578 -3.47 -53.28 -22.98
CA GLN A 578 -3.79 -53.14 -21.55
C GLN A 578 -4.06 -54.56 -20.95
N THR A 579 -4.23 -54.88 -19.66
CA THR A 579 -4.54 -54.20 -18.38
C THR A 579 -3.73 -54.93 -17.25
N PRO A 580 -4.01 -54.90 -15.91
CA PRO A 580 -4.92 -54.08 -15.09
C PRO A 580 -4.28 -53.43 -13.84
N PHE A 581 -5.09 -52.68 -13.09
CA PHE A 581 -4.80 -52.33 -11.70
C PHE A 581 -4.72 -53.59 -10.82
N VAL A 582 -3.67 -53.70 -9.98
CA VAL A 582 -3.57 -54.73 -8.92
C VAL A 582 -3.46 -54.05 -7.56
N CYS A 583 -4.25 -54.53 -6.59
CA CYS A 583 -4.40 -53.90 -5.29
C CYS A 583 -3.14 -54.00 -4.42
N ARG A 584 -2.67 -52.86 -3.87
CA ARG A 584 -1.52 -52.75 -2.95
C ARG A 584 -1.67 -53.58 -1.65
N ARG A 585 -2.87 -54.14 -1.39
CA ARG A 585 -3.19 -54.97 -0.22
C ARG A 585 -2.91 -56.47 -0.42
N CYS A 586 -2.62 -56.93 -1.64
CA CYS A 586 -2.43 -58.35 -1.95
C CYS A 586 -0.97 -58.85 -1.84
N LEU A 587 0.01 -57.94 -1.78
CA LEU A 587 1.44 -58.28 -1.71
C LEU A 587 1.98 -58.49 -0.27
N GLN A 588 1.12 -58.38 0.75
CA GLN A 588 1.49 -58.55 2.17
C GLN A 588 1.20 -59.95 2.75
N LEU A 589 0.64 -60.90 1.98
CA LEU A 589 0.21 -62.21 2.48
C LEU A 589 0.57 -63.39 1.56
N SER A 590 1.86 -63.60 1.28
CA SER A 590 2.32 -64.84 0.62
C SER A 590 3.80 -65.21 0.86
N ARG A 591 4.22 -65.39 2.13
CA ARG A 591 5.12 -66.49 2.61
C ARG A 591 5.54 -66.34 4.09
N GLN A 592 4.90 -67.15 4.92
CA GLN A 592 5.44 -67.73 6.16
C GLN A 592 5.53 -69.27 5.96
N PRO A 593 6.04 -70.08 6.91
CA PRO A 593 7.36 -70.01 7.55
C PRO A 593 8.06 -71.40 7.62
N GLY A 594 9.26 -71.45 8.20
CA GLY A 594 9.93 -72.70 8.66
C GLY A 594 11.21 -73.08 7.90
N SER A 595 12.14 -73.85 8.46
CA SER A 595 12.26 -74.33 9.87
C SER A 595 13.70 -74.74 10.23
N LEU A 596 14.01 -74.77 11.54
CA LEU A 596 15.27 -75.19 12.19
C LEU A 596 15.84 -76.55 11.69
N PRO A 597 17.15 -76.83 11.84
CA PRO A 597 17.60 -77.55 13.06
C PRO A 597 19.07 -77.36 13.55
N LEU A 598 19.26 -77.61 14.87
CA LEU A 598 20.48 -78.12 15.57
C LEU A 598 21.76 -77.23 15.71
N ALA A 599 22.70 -77.50 16.64
CA ALA A 599 22.63 -77.49 18.12
C ALA A 599 24.00 -77.81 18.80
N ARG A 600 24.14 -77.45 20.10
CA ARG A 600 24.89 -78.10 21.22
C ARG A 600 26.07 -77.36 21.93
N PHE A 601 25.84 -77.08 23.22
CA PHE A 601 26.71 -77.20 24.42
C PHE A 601 28.13 -76.57 24.52
N SER A 602 28.24 -75.50 25.32
CA SER A 602 28.88 -75.47 26.67
C SER A 602 30.17 -76.27 26.97
N SER A 603 31.21 -75.58 27.48
CA SER A 603 31.89 -75.91 28.76
C SER A 603 32.98 -74.92 29.21
N GLN A 604 32.97 -74.50 30.49
CA GLN A 604 34.16 -74.32 31.39
C GLN A 604 35.30 -73.33 30.99
N ALA A 605 36.32 -73.04 31.82
CA ALA A 605 36.38 -72.71 33.27
C ALA A 605 37.80 -72.17 33.64
N ASP A 606 37.96 -71.66 34.88
CA ASP A 606 39.19 -71.60 35.70
C ASP A 606 40.43 -70.75 35.28
N LYS A 607 40.66 -69.67 36.05
CA LYS A 607 41.80 -69.46 37.01
C LYS A 607 43.27 -69.45 36.48
N PRO A 608 44.32 -69.18 37.32
CA PRO A 608 44.38 -68.99 38.78
C PRO A 608 45.16 -67.76 39.33
N GLN A 609 45.01 -67.56 40.65
CA GLN A 609 45.97 -67.09 41.69
C GLN A 609 46.72 -65.74 41.51
N ASP A 610 46.82 -64.84 42.50
CA ASP A 610 46.90 -64.92 43.98
C ASP A 610 48.27 -65.35 44.53
N GLU A 611 49.04 -64.37 45.04
CA GLU A 611 49.86 -64.60 46.22
C GLU A 611 49.96 -63.33 47.08
N SER A 612 49.65 -63.48 48.37
CA SER A 612 49.92 -62.51 49.44
C SER A 612 51.24 -62.92 50.14
N GLN A 613 51.76 -62.37 51.24
CA GLN A 613 51.16 -61.71 52.40
C GLN A 613 52.31 -61.15 53.30
N LYS A 614 51.94 -60.56 54.45
CA LYS A 614 52.67 -60.44 55.75
C LYS A 614 52.94 -59.02 56.25
N GLN A 615 52.77 -58.69 57.55
CA GLN A 615 52.00 -59.33 58.65
C GLN A 615 51.93 -58.34 59.83
N GLU A 616 50.79 -58.28 60.56
CA GLU A 616 50.64 -58.04 62.03
C GLU A 616 51.30 -56.77 62.68
N GLU A 617 51.00 -56.25 63.88
CA GLU A 617 50.00 -56.37 64.97
C GLU A 617 50.10 -55.04 65.81
N SER A 618 49.22 -54.58 66.70
CA SER A 618 47.83 -54.93 67.09
C SER A 618 47.17 -53.84 67.98
N THR A 619 45.83 -53.90 68.07
CA THR A 619 44.93 -53.40 69.15
C THR A 619 45.22 -52.08 69.90
N LYS A 620 44.24 -51.16 69.84
CA LYS A 620 43.35 -50.86 71.01
C LYS A 620 42.14 -50.00 70.62
N ASN A 621 41.09 -50.06 71.44
CA ASN A 621 39.90 -49.19 71.32
C ASN A 621 40.14 -47.86 72.03
N GLU A 622 39.88 -46.74 71.36
CA GLU A 622 39.29 -45.54 71.98
C GLU A 622 38.67 -44.63 70.90
N GLU A 623 37.87 -43.66 71.34
CA GLU A 623 36.95 -42.78 70.59
C GLU A 623 37.30 -42.48 69.11
N VAL A 624 36.56 -43.08 68.16
CA VAL A 624 36.56 -42.62 66.76
C VAL A 624 35.75 -41.32 66.66
N LYS A 625 36.42 -40.19 66.82
CA LYS A 625 35.93 -38.91 66.33
C LYS A 625 35.82 -38.95 64.82
N LYS A 626 34.72 -38.41 64.29
CA LYS A 626 34.69 -37.92 62.92
C LYS A 626 35.70 -36.79 62.78
N GLU A 627 36.73 -36.98 61.98
CA GLU A 627 37.28 -35.90 61.17
C GLU A 627 36.79 -36.14 59.74
N GLU A 628 35.89 -35.28 59.29
CA GLU A 628 35.29 -35.38 57.96
C GLU A 628 36.27 -34.81 56.94
N SER A 629 36.84 -35.67 56.09
CA SER A 629 37.50 -35.25 54.87
C SER A 629 36.53 -34.38 54.08
N ALA A 630 36.89 -33.11 53.87
CA ALA A 630 35.95 -32.09 53.39
C ALA A 630 35.29 -32.50 52.05
N PRO A 631 33.99 -32.18 51.84
CA PRO A 631 33.32 -32.46 50.58
C PRO A 631 33.98 -31.67 49.44
N GLU A 632 34.15 -32.32 48.30
CA GLU A 632 34.42 -31.62 47.04
C GLU A 632 33.35 -30.56 46.83
N LYS A 633 33.77 -29.31 46.60
CA LYS A 633 32.83 -28.21 46.40
C LYS A 633 32.18 -28.38 45.04
N GLU A 634 30.87 -28.67 45.02
CA GLU A 634 30.07 -28.46 43.82
C GLU A 634 30.27 -27.02 43.33
N LEU A 635 30.85 -26.88 42.13
CA LEU A 635 31.07 -25.58 41.52
C LEU A 635 29.71 -24.92 41.28
N GLY A 636 29.49 -23.80 41.96
CA GLY A 636 28.21 -23.08 41.91
C GLY A 636 27.81 -22.73 40.47
N PRO A 637 26.50 -22.54 40.18
CA PRO A 637 25.98 -22.45 38.81
C PRO A 637 26.51 -21.27 37.99
N MET A 638 27.20 -20.30 38.60
CA MET A 638 27.96 -19.26 37.91
C MET A 638 29.35 -19.75 37.47
N ALA A 639 30.06 -20.50 38.31
CA ALA A 639 31.37 -21.09 37.98
C ALA A 639 31.23 -22.16 36.89
N ARG A 640 30.21 -23.02 36.99
CA ARG A 640 29.90 -24.04 35.98
C ARG A 640 29.55 -23.43 34.60
N ARG A 641 28.88 -22.27 34.59
CA ARG A 641 28.64 -21.48 33.36
C ARG A 641 29.87 -20.76 32.83
N LEU A 642 30.81 -20.38 33.71
CA LEU A 642 32.10 -19.85 33.30
C LEU A 642 32.97 -20.94 32.67
N GLU A 643 32.91 -22.18 33.18
CA GLU A 643 33.54 -23.37 32.60
C GLU A 643 32.91 -23.72 31.23
N GLU A 644 31.58 -23.78 31.13
CA GLU A 644 30.86 -23.96 29.85
C GLU A 644 31.26 -22.90 28.82
N ALA A 645 31.27 -21.60 29.20
CA ALA A 645 31.62 -20.50 28.30
C ALA A 645 33.11 -20.44 27.92
N THR A 646 34.04 -20.88 28.77
CA THR A 646 35.46 -20.98 28.38
C THR A 646 35.77 -22.21 27.55
N GLU A 647 35.05 -23.33 27.72
CA GLU A 647 35.12 -24.45 26.76
C GLU A 647 34.59 -24.02 25.38
N GLU A 648 33.41 -23.38 25.32
CA GLU A 648 32.85 -22.85 24.07
C GLU A 648 33.82 -21.85 23.39
N ALA A 649 34.42 -20.93 24.14
CA ALA A 649 35.41 -19.98 23.64
C ALA A 649 36.75 -20.63 23.23
N LEU A 650 37.13 -21.79 23.79
CA LEU A 650 38.33 -22.54 23.39
C LEU A 650 38.13 -23.34 22.10
N PHE A 651 36.92 -23.86 21.86
CA PHE A 651 36.60 -24.61 20.64
C PHE A 651 36.25 -23.70 19.45
N THR A 652 35.63 -22.53 19.69
CA THR A 652 35.33 -21.54 18.65
C THR A 652 36.48 -20.53 18.43
N GLY A 653 37.18 -20.13 19.50
CA GLY A 653 38.19 -19.07 19.49
C GLY A 653 39.61 -19.54 19.13
N GLY A 654 39.92 -19.56 17.85
CA GLY A 654 41.29 -19.81 17.37
C GLY A 654 42.33 -18.83 17.95
N ARG A 655 43.52 -19.35 18.34
CA ARG A 655 44.73 -18.69 18.92
C ARG A 655 44.54 -17.64 20.02
N ALA A 656 43.71 -16.61 19.84
CA ALA A 656 43.39 -15.62 20.88
C ALA A 656 42.69 -16.27 22.09
N GLY A 657 41.76 -17.21 21.86
CA GLY A 657 41.07 -17.94 22.94
C GLY A 657 42.01 -18.73 23.84
N ARG A 658 43.14 -19.24 23.31
CA ARG A 658 44.16 -19.93 24.10
C ARG A 658 44.92 -18.98 25.04
N ARG A 659 45.31 -17.80 24.55
CA ARG A 659 45.97 -16.78 25.40
C ARG A 659 45.06 -16.31 26.53
N ALA A 660 43.76 -16.10 26.26
CA ALA A 660 42.79 -15.73 27.29
C ALA A 660 42.65 -16.78 28.42
N VAL A 661 43.05 -18.03 28.19
CA VAL A 661 43.07 -19.11 29.18
C VAL A 661 44.47 -19.33 29.78
N GLU A 662 45.55 -18.97 29.08
CA GLU A 662 46.92 -18.90 29.63
C GLU A 662 47.11 -17.71 30.59
N ASP A 663 46.50 -16.56 30.29
CA ASP A 663 46.55 -15.34 31.12
C ASP A 663 45.56 -15.39 32.32
N ALA A 664 44.59 -16.32 32.31
CA ALA A 664 43.63 -16.51 33.39
C ALA A 664 44.11 -17.59 34.37
N GLY A 665 44.37 -17.20 35.62
CA GLY A 665 44.94 -18.06 36.67
C GLY A 665 43.98 -19.14 37.21
N PHE A 666 43.69 -20.15 36.39
CA PHE A 666 42.94 -21.36 36.77
C PHE A 666 43.80 -22.35 37.59
N SER A 667 43.16 -23.34 38.21
CA SER A 667 43.87 -24.46 38.84
C SER A 667 44.44 -25.43 37.80
N GLU A 668 45.62 -25.99 38.07
CA GLU A 668 46.34 -26.87 37.13
C GLU A 668 45.54 -28.14 36.78
N GLU A 669 44.74 -28.69 37.69
CA GLU A 669 43.86 -29.84 37.43
C GLU A 669 42.81 -29.56 36.33
N LEU A 670 42.25 -28.34 36.31
CA LEU A 670 41.29 -27.93 35.26
C LEU A 670 42.00 -27.80 33.91
N LYS A 671 43.22 -27.26 33.93
CA LYS A 671 44.07 -27.03 32.76
C LYS A 671 44.52 -28.35 32.11
N GLU A 672 44.91 -29.37 32.88
CA GLU A 672 45.18 -30.71 32.34
C GLU A 672 43.92 -31.36 31.73
N ARG A 673 42.76 -31.19 32.36
CA ARG A 673 41.47 -31.70 31.87
C ARG A 673 41.01 -31.03 30.56
N LEU A 674 41.29 -29.74 30.38
CA LEU A 674 41.05 -29.02 29.13
C LEU A 674 42.04 -29.44 28.03
N LEU A 675 43.31 -29.64 28.36
CA LEU A 675 44.33 -30.07 27.40
C LEU A 675 44.08 -31.50 26.86
N SER A 676 43.59 -32.42 27.69
CA SER A 676 43.21 -33.77 27.23
C SER A 676 41.97 -33.75 26.33
N LYS A 677 40.92 -32.97 26.67
CA LYS A 677 39.77 -32.72 25.78
C LYS A 677 40.21 -32.16 24.41
N ILE A 678 41.19 -31.25 24.39
CA ILE A 678 41.74 -30.68 23.14
C ILE A 678 42.47 -31.75 22.31
N ALA A 679 43.20 -32.68 22.94
CA ALA A 679 43.85 -33.79 22.25
C ALA A 679 42.83 -34.74 21.60
N ASP A 680 41.79 -35.14 22.33
CA ASP A 680 40.71 -36.00 21.82
C ASP A 680 39.92 -35.34 20.67
N ALA A 681 39.60 -34.05 20.80
CA ALA A 681 38.91 -33.29 19.75
C ALA A 681 39.78 -33.17 18.48
N LYS A 682 41.09 -32.94 18.64
CA LYS A 682 42.05 -32.90 17.54
C LYS A 682 42.16 -34.26 16.84
N PHE A 683 42.27 -35.36 17.60
CA PHE A 683 42.31 -36.71 17.06
C PHE A 683 41.05 -37.07 16.25
N LYS A 684 39.87 -36.72 16.75
CA LYS A 684 38.58 -36.89 16.04
C LYS A 684 38.48 -36.05 14.76
N SER A 685 39.01 -34.83 14.77
CA SER A 685 39.05 -33.96 13.58
C SER A 685 39.97 -34.55 12.49
N GLU A 686 41.18 -34.97 12.88
CA GLU A 686 42.20 -35.52 11.97
C GLU A 686 41.82 -36.87 11.35
N HIS A 687 40.93 -37.64 12.00
CA HIS A 687 40.45 -38.94 11.51
C HIS A 687 38.95 -38.95 11.17
N SER A 688 38.36 -37.77 10.95
CA SER A 688 36.91 -37.58 10.78
C SER A 688 36.27 -38.51 9.74
N GLY A 689 36.88 -38.65 8.55
CA GLY A 689 36.39 -39.54 7.49
C GLY A 689 36.28 -41.01 7.91
N ALA A 690 37.24 -41.52 8.70
CA ALA A 690 37.23 -42.89 9.21
C ALA A 690 36.14 -43.09 10.29
N PHE A 691 35.86 -42.06 11.09
CA PHE A 691 34.74 -42.08 12.04
C PHE A 691 33.37 -42.05 11.33
N THR A 692 33.22 -41.33 10.21
CA THR A 692 32.00 -41.42 9.39
C THR A 692 31.85 -42.78 8.73
N GLU A 693 32.91 -43.36 8.15
CA GLU A 693 32.82 -44.69 7.53
C GLU A 693 32.47 -45.78 8.55
N ALA A 694 33.10 -45.76 9.74
CA ALA A 694 32.78 -46.68 10.84
C ALA A 694 31.35 -46.50 11.39
N GLY A 695 30.74 -45.32 11.18
CA GLY A 695 29.36 -45.01 11.57
C GLY A 695 28.28 -45.42 10.54
N LEU A 696 28.66 -45.84 9.32
CA LEU A 696 27.69 -46.21 8.29
C LEU A 696 27.12 -47.63 8.49
N SER A 697 25.80 -47.77 8.29
CA SER A 697 25.16 -49.08 8.33
C SER A 697 25.61 -49.97 7.17
N SER A 698 25.61 -51.29 7.38
CA SER A 698 25.95 -52.27 6.34
C SER A 698 25.04 -52.22 5.10
N SER A 699 23.86 -51.58 5.21
CA SER A 699 22.92 -51.32 4.12
C SER A 699 23.21 -50.05 3.30
N ALA A 700 24.19 -49.23 3.69
CA ALA A 700 24.59 -48.05 2.90
C ALA A 700 25.18 -48.47 1.54
N GLY A 701 24.65 -47.90 0.46
CA GLY A 701 25.06 -48.19 -0.91
C GLY A 701 26.47 -47.69 -1.23
N GLU A 702 27.12 -48.35 -2.19
CA GLU A 702 28.54 -48.16 -2.55
C GLU A 702 28.90 -46.69 -2.83
N GLY A 703 28.13 -45.99 -3.68
CA GLY A 703 28.34 -44.56 -3.94
C GLY A 703 28.16 -43.66 -2.70
N THR A 704 27.26 -44.01 -1.78
CA THR A 704 27.09 -43.28 -0.51
C THR A 704 28.30 -43.46 0.41
N ARG A 705 28.90 -44.65 0.43
CA ARG A 705 30.16 -44.90 1.16
C ARG A 705 31.30 -44.09 0.55
N HIS A 706 31.48 -44.13 -0.77
CA HIS A 706 32.51 -43.34 -1.46
C HIS A 706 32.38 -41.84 -1.23
N ILE A 707 31.16 -41.29 -1.16
CA ILE A 707 30.95 -39.87 -0.83
C ILE A 707 31.27 -39.57 0.65
N ALA A 708 31.04 -40.51 1.56
CA ALA A 708 31.30 -40.34 3.00
C ALA A 708 32.76 -40.61 3.42
N SER A 709 33.52 -41.38 2.64
CA SER A 709 34.97 -41.59 2.81
C SER A 709 35.82 -40.72 1.88
N ALA A 710 35.21 -39.89 1.03
CA ALA A 710 35.91 -38.90 0.23
C ALA A 710 36.61 -37.86 1.11
N GLU A 711 37.89 -37.61 0.85
CA GLU A 711 38.61 -36.49 1.45
C GLU A 711 37.98 -35.15 1.03
N ALA A 712 37.96 -34.17 1.93
CA ALA A 712 37.45 -32.84 1.63
C ALA A 712 38.25 -32.18 0.50
N TRP A 713 37.54 -31.64 -0.50
CA TRP A 713 38.12 -31.03 -1.70
C TRP A 713 39.13 -29.93 -1.34
N THR A 714 40.40 -30.15 -1.65
CA THR A 714 41.53 -29.27 -1.25
C THR A 714 41.71 -28.05 -2.13
N GLY A 715 41.05 -28.01 -3.29
CA GLY A 715 41.16 -26.94 -4.29
C GLY A 715 41.51 -27.46 -5.68
N GLU A 716 42.22 -28.59 -5.74
CA GLU A 716 42.66 -29.24 -6.98
C GLU A 716 41.95 -30.60 -7.15
N GLU A 717 41.44 -30.87 -8.36
CA GLU A 717 40.75 -32.13 -8.69
C GLU A 717 41.78 -33.25 -8.87
N LYS A 718 41.64 -34.38 -8.15
CA LYS A 718 42.60 -35.48 -8.29
C LYS A 718 42.46 -36.13 -9.67
N THR A 719 43.55 -36.77 -10.13
CA THR A 719 43.60 -37.45 -11.43
C THR A 719 42.62 -38.63 -11.54
N ALA A 720 42.21 -39.23 -10.42
CA ALA A 720 41.16 -40.23 -10.39
C ALA A 720 39.76 -39.64 -10.65
N ASP A 721 39.45 -38.50 -10.01
CA ASP A 721 38.14 -37.85 -10.07
C ASP A 721 37.89 -37.21 -11.44
N THR A 722 38.92 -36.57 -12.02
CA THR A 722 38.88 -36.08 -13.41
C THR A 722 38.61 -37.20 -14.42
N VAL A 723 39.23 -38.38 -14.25
CA VAL A 723 38.97 -39.55 -15.11
C VAL A 723 37.56 -40.10 -14.88
N LEU A 724 37.07 -40.13 -13.65
CA LEU A 724 35.70 -40.55 -13.35
C LEU A 724 34.67 -39.62 -14.02
N ARG A 725 34.90 -38.30 -13.94
CA ARG A 725 34.08 -37.27 -14.60
C ARG A 725 34.10 -37.41 -16.12
N MET A 726 35.28 -37.61 -16.73
CA MET A 726 35.40 -37.91 -18.16
C MET A 726 34.63 -39.18 -18.60
N LEU A 727 34.53 -40.19 -17.73
CA LEU A 727 33.81 -41.44 -18.01
C LEU A 727 32.27 -41.32 -17.89
N ASP A 728 31.78 -40.37 -17.09
CA ASP A 728 30.35 -40.02 -17.03
C ASP A 728 29.95 -39.00 -18.11
N ASP A 729 30.77 -37.99 -18.38
CA ASP A 729 30.57 -37.02 -19.48
C ASP A 729 30.55 -37.73 -20.87
N ALA A 730 31.22 -38.87 -20.99
CA ALA A 730 31.16 -39.72 -22.20
C ALA A 730 29.77 -40.36 -22.44
N LYS A 731 28.90 -40.43 -21.42
CA LYS A 731 27.56 -41.03 -21.52
C LYS A 731 26.54 -39.98 -21.97
N LYS A 732 26.35 -39.89 -23.29
CA LYS A 732 25.45 -38.91 -23.94
C LYS A 732 24.03 -38.94 -23.29
N PRO A 733 23.56 -37.84 -22.69
CA PRO A 733 22.33 -37.85 -21.90
C PRO A 733 21.08 -38.00 -22.77
N LEU A 734 20.05 -38.67 -22.23
CA LEU A 734 18.83 -39.03 -22.98
C LEU A 734 18.13 -37.81 -23.60
N ALA A 735 17.63 -38.01 -24.82
CA ALA A 735 16.98 -36.99 -25.63
C ALA A 735 15.74 -36.40 -24.92
N PRO A 736 15.41 -35.11 -25.13
CA PRO A 736 14.40 -34.41 -24.33
C PRO A 736 13.02 -35.09 -24.28
N GLY A 737 12.57 -35.71 -25.38
CA GLY A 737 11.27 -36.40 -25.44
C GLY A 737 11.14 -37.66 -24.57
N LEU A 738 12.24 -38.24 -24.10
CA LEU A 738 12.24 -39.40 -23.19
C LEU A 738 12.39 -39.02 -21.71
N ARG A 739 12.51 -37.71 -21.41
CA ARG A 739 12.51 -37.22 -20.02
C ARG A 739 11.06 -37.04 -19.57
N GLY A 740 10.58 -37.97 -18.76
CA GLY A 740 9.19 -37.99 -18.29
C GLY A 740 8.78 -36.66 -17.64
N LYS A 741 7.71 -36.03 -18.13
CA LYS A 741 7.18 -34.77 -17.61
C LYS A 741 6.52 -34.99 -16.24
N TYR A 742 7.31 -34.95 -15.17
CA TYR A 742 6.77 -34.79 -13.82
C TYR A 742 6.29 -33.34 -13.65
N GLN A 743 5.02 -33.09 -13.96
CA GLN A 743 4.34 -31.90 -13.46
C GLN A 743 3.86 -32.20 -12.03
N PRO A 744 4.32 -31.46 -11.00
CA PRO A 744 3.64 -31.48 -9.72
C PRO A 744 2.20 -30.95 -9.90
N PRO A 745 1.22 -31.42 -9.13
CA PRO A 745 -0.13 -30.88 -9.20
C PRO A 745 -0.11 -29.37 -8.88
N PRO A 746 -0.96 -28.56 -9.53
CA PRO A 746 -0.95 -27.11 -9.34
C PRO A 746 -1.32 -26.77 -7.90
N VAL A 747 -0.34 -26.30 -7.13
CA VAL A 747 -0.53 -25.75 -5.79
C VAL A 747 -1.15 -24.37 -5.95
N ASP A 748 -2.40 -24.18 -5.50
CA ASP A 748 -3.03 -22.86 -5.49
C ASP A 748 -2.32 -21.97 -4.46
N MET A 749 -1.42 -21.12 -4.94
CA MET A 749 -0.60 -20.20 -4.14
C MET A 749 -1.40 -18.99 -3.61
N ARG A 750 -2.71 -18.91 -3.88
CA ARG A 750 -3.58 -17.85 -3.37
C ARG A 750 -3.74 -17.95 -1.85
N LEU A 751 -3.68 -16.80 -1.17
CA LEU A 751 -3.98 -16.65 0.25
C LEU A 751 -5.49 -16.85 0.52
N GLN A 752 -5.94 -18.10 0.51
CA GLN A 752 -7.28 -18.51 0.89
C GLN A 752 -7.53 -18.16 2.36
N ARG A 753 -8.60 -17.40 2.63
CA ARG A 753 -8.99 -17.00 3.99
C ARG A 753 -9.52 -18.23 4.73
N GLU A 754 -8.92 -18.60 5.87
CA GLU A 754 -9.45 -19.71 6.67
C GLU A 754 -10.93 -19.47 7.05
N PRO A 755 -11.81 -20.48 6.93
CA PRO A 755 -13.21 -20.35 7.32
C PRO A 755 -13.33 -20.10 8.82
N THR A 756 -14.29 -19.27 9.22
CA THR A 756 -14.47 -18.74 10.58
C THR A 756 -14.95 -19.79 11.59
N ARG A 757 -14.02 -20.65 12.04
CA ARG A 757 -14.29 -21.72 13.02
C ARG A 757 -14.89 -21.16 14.31
N SER A 758 -15.99 -21.77 14.78
CA SER A 758 -16.71 -21.34 15.98
C SER A 758 -15.89 -21.53 17.26
N ALA A 759 -16.26 -20.85 18.35
CA ALA A 759 -15.57 -20.98 19.64
C ALA A 759 -15.52 -22.43 20.15
N GLY A 760 -16.62 -23.18 20.04
CA GLY A 760 -16.67 -24.60 20.40
C GLY A 760 -15.75 -25.47 19.54
N GLN A 761 -15.65 -25.17 18.24
CA GLN A 761 -14.78 -25.89 17.30
C GLN A 761 -13.29 -25.60 17.55
N LYS A 762 -12.95 -24.37 17.94
CA LYS A 762 -11.60 -24.01 18.43
C LYS A 762 -11.27 -24.75 19.72
N VAL A 763 -12.18 -24.80 20.69
CA VAL A 763 -11.99 -25.58 21.94
C VAL A 763 -11.85 -27.08 21.66
N ALA A 764 -12.59 -27.65 20.73
CA ALA A 764 -12.45 -29.05 20.32
C ALA A 764 -11.04 -29.32 19.75
N THR A 765 -10.61 -28.56 18.74
CA THR A 765 -9.25 -28.74 18.16
C THR A 765 -8.11 -28.45 19.15
N ALA A 766 -8.30 -27.58 20.14
CA ALA A 766 -7.35 -27.42 21.24
C ALA A 766 -7.33 -28.66 22.16
N ARG A 767 -8.50 -29.24 22.45
CA ARG A 767 -8.64 -30.45 23.27
C ARG A 767 -8.06 -31.69 22.58
N ASP A 768 -8.13 -31.79 21.25
CA ASP A 768 -7.50 -32.86 20.47
C ASP A 768 -5.96 -32.70 20.36
N ARG A 769 -5.46 -31.46 20.31
CA ARG A 769 -4.02 -31.18 20.43
C ARG A 769 -3.48 -31.49 21.83
N VAL A 770 -4.29 -31.28 22.87
CA VAL A 770 -3.96 -31.72 24.23
C VAL A 770 -4.10 -33.23 24.39
N SER A 771 -5.07 -33.89 23.74
CA SER A 771 -5.22 -35.35 23.80
C SER A 771 -4.09 -36.09 23.08
N THR A 772 -3.52 -35.53 22.01
CA THR A 772 -2.27 -36.05 21.42
C THR A 772 -1.07 -35.87 22.35
N TYR A 773 -0.96 -34.74 23.06
CA TYR A 773 0.08 -34.53 24.09
C TYR A 773 -0.05 -35.48 25.29
N VAL A 774 -1.28 -35.80 25.71
CA VAL A 774 -1.57 -36.73 26.83
C VAL A 774 -1.46 -38.20 26.38
N GLY A 775 -1.77 -38.50 25.11
CA GLY A 775 -1.64 -39.82 24.51
C GLY A 775 -0.20 -40.34 24.42
N MET A 776 0.80 -39.47 24.56
CA MET A 776 2.22 -39.84 24.71
C MET A 776 2.60 -40.26 26.15
N GLY A 777 1.68 -40.84 26.91
CA GLY A 777 1.98 -41.79 28.00
C GLY A 777 2.61 -41.22 29.28
N VAL A 778 2.58 -39.90 29.47
CA VAL A 778 3.28 -39.18 30.56
C VAL A 778 2.89 -39.66 31.98
N LYS A 779 1.70 -40.24 32.17
CA LYS A 779 1.23 -40.71 33.50
C LYS A 779 1.44 -42.19 33.78
N ASP A 780 1.53 -43.04 32.76
CA ASP A 780 1.54 -44.50 32.96
C ASP A 780 2.97 -45.08 33.01
N LYS A 781 3.93 -44.47 32.29
CA LYS A 781 5.35 -44.89 32.39
C LYS A 781 6.04 -44.41 33.66
N ALA A 782 5.57 -43.32 34.28
CA ALA A 782 6.17 -42.74 35.49
C ALA A 782 6.06 -43.61 36.77
N LYS A 783 5.46 -44.81 36.69
CA LYS A 783 5.38 -45.77 37.80
C LYS A 783 6.44 -46.88 37.78
N ASN A 784 7.13 -47.10 36.66
CA ASN A 784 8.31 -47.95 36.60
C ASN A 784 9.54 -47.04 36.56
N GLY A 785 10.51 -47.29 37.45
CA GLY A 785 11.66 -46.40 37.62
C GLY A 785 12.57 -46.35 36.39
N LEU A 786 12.66 -45.18 35.78
CA LEU A 786 13.71 -44.79 34.83
C LEU A 786 14.89 -44.17 35.59
N SER A 787 16.12 -44.38 35.12
CA SER A 787 17.32 -43.79 35.74
C SER A 787 17.36 -42.26 35.56
N GLU A 788 18.22 -41.55 36.29
CA GLU A 788 18.41 -40.11 36.02
C GLU A 788 19.11 -39.86 34.67
N GLU A 789 20.01 -40.74 34.24
CA GLU A 789 20.69 -40.65 32.93
C GLU A 789 19.68 -40.72 31.77
N GLU A 790 18.70 -41.64 31.84
CA GLU A 790 17.61 -41.74 30.85
C GLU A 790 16.75 -40.46 30.82
N LYS A 791 16.55 -39.81 31.98
CA LYS A 791 15.81 -38.54 32.09
C LYS A 791 16.63 -37.37 31.58
N GLU A 792 17.95 -37.37 31.71
CA GLU A 792 18.82 -36.33 31.15
C GLU A 792 18.94 -36.47 29.63
N ALA A 793 19.16 -37.68 29.09
CA ALA A 793 19.11 -37.93 27.66
C ALA A 793 17.77 -37.50 27.01
N TRP A 794 16.63 -37.81 27.65
CA TRP A 794 15.31 -37.33 27.19
C TRP A 794 15.18 -35.80 27.25
N ARG A 795 15.70 -35.15 28.30
CA ARG A 795 15.74 -33.68 28.40
C ARG A 795 16.65 -33.07 27.32
N GLN A 796 17.70 -33.77 26.90
CA GLN A 796 18.65 -33.36 25.88
C GLN A 796 18.05 -33.47 24.46
N GLU A 797 17.41 -34.59 24.11
CA GLU A 797 16.69 -34.73 22.81
C GLU A 797 15.56 -33.69 22.66
N LEU A 798 14.90 -33.32 23.77
CA LEU A 798 13.94 -32.21 23.78
C LEU A 798 14.60 -30.83 23.60
N ARG A 799 15.84 -30.64 24.08
CA ARG A 799 16.57 -29.37 23.96
C ARG A 799 17.04 -29.17 22.51
N GLU A 800 17.67 -30.19 21.93
CA GLU A 800 18.14 -30.22 20.54
C GLU A 800 16.99 -30.01 19.53
N ARG A 801 15.78 -30.49 19.82
CA ARG A 801 14.58 -30.23 19.00
C ARG A 801 14.07 -28.78 19.00
N PHE A 802 14.51 -27.95 19.95
CA PHE A 802 14.05 -26.57 20.10
C PHE A 802 15.17 -25.53 20.07
N GLU A 803 16.43 -25.92 19.77
CA GLU A 803 17.50 -24.96 19.50
C GLU A 803 17.42 -24.38 18.07
N PRO A 804 17.75 -23.09 17.86
CA PRO A 804 17.55 -22.44 16.55
C PRO A 804 18.44 -22.94 15.40
N GLY A 805 19.54 -23.64 15.69
CA GLY A 805 20.58 -23.95 14.70
C GLY A 805 20.22 -25.04 13.69
N ALA A 806 19.39 -26.03 14.07
CA ALA A 806 19.31 -27.29 13.32
C ALA A 806 18.54 -27.24 11.99
N ARG A 807 17.76 -26.18 11.71
CA ARG A 807 16.95 -26.05 10.47
C ARG A 807 16.80 -24.60 9.99
N ALA A 808 17.92 -23.95 9.64
CA ALA A 808 17.90 -22.74 8.84
C ALA A 808 17.38 -23.06 7.42
N LEU A 809 16.07 -22.86 7.18
CA LEU A 809 15.50 -22.94 5.83
C LEU A 809 15.96 -21.73 5.00
N PRO A 810 16.44 -21.92 3.76
CA PRO A 810 17.01 -20.84 2.93
C PRO A 810 15.99 -19.78 2.49
N ASN A 811 14.70 -20.01 2.76
CA ASN A 811 13.59 -19.12 2.39
C ASN A 811 13.28 -18.07 3.48
N THR A 812 14.23 -17.76 4.37
CA THR A 812 14.08 -16.74 5.41
C THR A 812 15.22 -15.73 5.38
N ILE A 813 14.92 -14.46 5.63
CA ILE A 813 15.90 -13.36 5.61
C ILE A 813 17.04 -13.63 6.60
N SER A 814 16.72 -14.14 7.81
CA SER A 814 17.71 -14.53 8.81
C SER A 814 18.60 -15.71 8.36
N GLY A 815 18.04 -16.68 7.64
CA GLY A 815 18.82 -17.79 7.06
C GLY A 815 19.79 -17.32 5.98
N LEU A 816 19.35 -16.41 5.10
CA LEU A 816 20.22 -15.78 4.10
C LEU A 816 21.30 -14.90 4.73
N ALA A 817 20.98 -14.15 5.79
CA ALA A 817 21.95 -13.34 6.53
C ALA A 817 23.03 -14.20 7.21
N ALA A 818 22.66 -15.34 7.81
CA ALA A 818 23.61 -16.30 8.36
C ALA A 818 24.56 -16.84 7.28
N LEU A 819 24.00 -17.29 6.14
CA LEU A 819 24.77 -17.82 4.99
C LEU A 819 25.67 -16.74 4.35
N ALA A 820 25.27 -15.47 4.38
CA ALA A 820 26.09 -14.35 3.93
C ALA A 820 27.27 -14.09 4.88
N ASN A 821 27.02 -14.04 6.19
CA ASN A 821 28.08 -13.87 7.20
C ASN A 821 29.09 -15.02 7.17
N GLU A 822 28.62 -16.27 7.11
CA GLU A 822 29.47 -17.47 6.98
C GLU A 822 30.37 -17.39 5.73
N ARG A 823 29.84 -16.91 4.60
CA ARG A 823 30.62 -16.70 3.37
C ARG A 823 31.65 -15.58 3.50
N ILE A 824 31.30 -14.48 4.19
CA ILE A 824 32.20 -13.36 4.46
C ILE A 824 33.36 -13.81 5.38
N GLU A 825 33.07 -14.50 6.48
CA GLU A 825 34.10 -15.03 7.38
C GLU A 825 35.01 -16.04 6.68
N ASN A 826 34.45 -16.95 5.86
CA ASN A 826 35.24 -17.87 5.04
C ASN A 826 36.09 -17.14 3.98
N ALA A 827 35.68 -15.97 3.47
CA ALA A 827 36.48 -15.16 2.55
C ALA A 827 37.58 -14.34 3.27
N ILE A 828 37.32 -13.89 4.51
CA ILE A 828 38.32 -13.30 5.41
C ILE A 828 39.38 -14.34 5.80
N ALA A 829 38.97 -15.55 6.16
CA ALA A 829 39.86 -16.67 6.49
C ALA A 829 40.75 -17.07 5.30
N ARG A 830 40.19 -17.11 4.09
CA ARG A 830 40.95 -17.29 2.82
C ARG A 830 41.81 -16.09 2.43
N GLY A 831 41.83 -15.02 3.24
CA GLY A 831 42.71 -13.86 3.06
C GLY A 831 42.34 -12.93 1.90
N GLN A 832 41.17 -13.11 1.27
CA GLN A 832 40.76 -12.36 0.07
C GLN A 832 40.63 -10.85 0.33
N PHE A 833 40.42 -10.45 1.58
CA PHE A 833 40.35 -9.05 2.02
C PHE A 833 41.71 -8.38 2.26
N LYS A 834 42.85 -9.07 2.13
CA LYS A 834 44.17 -8.50 2.47
C LYS A 834 44.67 -7.43 1.49
N ASN A 835 44.33 -7.54 0.21
CA ASN A 835 44.85 -6.68 -0.86
C ASN A 835 43.73 -5.94 -1.65
N ILE A 836 42.59 -5.62 -1.01
CA ILE A 836 41.57 -4.77 -1.63
C ILE A 836 42.05 -3.30 -1.54
N PRO A 837 42.09 -2.54 -2.65
CA PRO A 837 42.45 -1.12 -2.61
C PRO A 837 41.41 -0.35 -1.79
N ARG A 838 41.86 0.36 -0.76
CA ARG A 838 40.97 1.18 0.08
C ARG A 838 40.52 2.42 -0.71
N GLY A 839 39.22 2.50 -1.00
CA GLY A 839 38.58 3.75 -1.43
C GLY A 839 38.69 4.84 -0.36
N LYS A 840 38.27 6.07 -0.71
CA LYS A 840 38.23 7.19 0.24
C LYS A 840 37.40 6.83 1.48
N GLY A 841 37.84 7.32 2.64
CA GLY A 841 37.41 6.82 3.93
C GLY A 841 35.92 7.07 4.23
N VAL A 842 35.25 6.04 4.75
CA VAL A 842 33.99 6.20 5.50
C VAL A 842 34.27 7.11 6.69
N GLU A 843 33.46 8.16 6.87
CA GLU A 843 33.60 9.03 8.03
C GLU A 843 33.38 8.25 9.34
N ARG A 844 34.32 8.42 10.27
CA ARG A 844 34.13 7.99 11.66
C ARG A 844 33.38 9.08 12.41
N ASP A 845 32.21 8.75 12.94
CA ASP A 845 31.51 9.58 13.94
C ASP A 845 32.48 10.02 15.05
N ALA A 846 32.85 11.30 15.08
CA ALA A 846 33.68 11.88 16.15
C ALA A 846 33.02 11.78 17.55
N ARG A 847 31.74 11.40 17.62
CA ARG A 847 31.00 11.12 18.86
C ARG A 847 31.29 9.72 19.45
N ALA A 848 31.89 8.81 18.69
CA ALA A 848 32.19 7.45 19.15
C ALA A 848 33.28 7.40 20.24
N ASP A 849 34.22 8.35 20.21
CA ASP A 849 35.33 8.45 21.16
C ASP A 849 35.02 9.37 22.37
N ASN A 850 33.75 9.75 22.58
CA ASN A 850 33.34 10.66 23.66
C ASN A 850 33.23 9.90 25.01
N PRO A 851 34.07 10.18 26.03
CA PRO A 851 34.05 9.45 27.31
C PRO A 851 32.79 9.66 28.16
N PHE A 852 31.93 10.62 27.79
CA PHE A 852 30.71 10.98 28.54
C PHE A 852 29.42 10.36 27.95
N ILE A 853 29.52 9.52 26.93
CA ILE A 853 28.41 8.72 26.40
C ILE A 853 28.72 7.26 26.72
N ASP A 854 27.78 6.54 27.34
CA ASP A 854 27.92 5.09 27.54
C ASP A 854 28.03 4.41 26.17
N THR A 855 29.10 3.64 25.96
CA THR A 855 29.32 2.90 24.72
C THR A 855 28.15 1.96 24.41
N THR A 856 27.50 1.43 25.44
CA THR A 856 26.27 0.63 25.35
C THR A 856 25.11 1.43 24.75
N GLU A 857 24.89 2.67 25.21
CA GLU A 857 23.82 3.55 24.72
C GLU A 857 24.10 4.05 23.30
N TYR A 858 25.35 4.43 23.01
CA TYR A 858 25.76 4.82 21.65
C TYR A 858 25.58 3.67 20.65
N ILE A 859 26.03 2.46 21.00
CA ILE A 859 25.90 1.26 20.16
C ILE A 859 24.43 0.85 20.01
N MET A 860 23.62 0.92 21.07
CA MET A 860 22.19 0.62 21.00
C MET A 860 21.43 1.60 20.11
N ASN A 861 21.63 2.91 20.29
CA ASN A 861 21.00 3.93 19.43
C ASN A 861 21.42 3.79 17.97
N LYS A 862 22.69 3.44 17.72
CA LYS A 862 23.23 3.20 16.37
C LYS A 862 22.78 1.88 15.75
N MET A 863 22.33 0.89 16.54
CA MET A 863 21.62 -0.28 16.04
C MET A 863 20.14 0.04 15.74
N ILE A 864 19.45 0.78 16.61
CA ILE A 864 18.06 1.23 16.39
C ILE A 864 17.97 2.01 15.07
N GLN A 865 18.86 2.99 14.85
CA GLN A 865 18.99 3.76 13.60
C GLN A 865 19.39 2.95 12.36
N ARG A 866 19.72 1.66 12.50
CA ARG A 866 20.12 0.76 11.40
C ARG A 866 19.17 -0.42 11.19
N GLN A 867 18.15 -0.58 12.03
CA GLN A 867 17.27 -1.74 12.04
C GLN A 867 15.77 -1.38 12.07
N ASP A 868 15.41 -0.10 12.23
CA ASP A 868 14.03 0.40 12.41
C ASP A 868 13.23 -0.30 13.53
N MET A 869 13.92 -0.98 14.45
CA MET A 869 13.32 -1.69 15.56
C MET A 869 13.06 -0.73 16.74
N VAL A 870 11.78 -0.40 16.96
CA VAL A 870 11.33 0.33 18.15
C VAL A 870 11.56 -0.54 19.40
N PRO A 871 12.34 -0.09 20.41
CA PRO A 871 12.52 -0.85 21.65
C PRO A 871 11.19 -1.07 22.40
N PRO A 872 10.93 -2.25 23.00
CA PRO A 872 9.65 -2.56 23.66
C PRO A 872 9.23 -1.58 24.76
N TRP A 873 10.18 -0.88 25.40
CA TRP A 873 9.86 0.16 26.39
C TRP A 873 9.27 1.42 25.76
N ILE A 874 9.55 1.72 24.48
CA ILE A 874 8.96 2.84 23.74
C ILE A 874 7.51 2.52 23.35
N GLU A 875 7.20 1.28 22.95
CA GLU A 875 5.79 0.84 22.77
C GLU A 875 4.99 1.03 24.08
N LYS A 876 5.58 0.61 25.22
CA LYS A 876 5.00 0.84 26.55
C LYS A 876 4.93 2.32 26.93
N GLN A 877 5.82 3.16 26.40
CA GLN A 877 5.71 4.62 26.54
C GLN A 877 4.48 5.15 25.81
N GLN A 878 4.26 4.73 24.57
CA GLN A 878 3.10 5.13 23.78
C GLN A 878 1.79 4.66 24.42
N GLU A 879 1.73 3.42 24.92
CA GLU A 879 0.58 2.89 25.67
C GLU A 879 0.29 3.73 26.92
N LEU A 880 1.32 4.02 27.74
CA LEU A 880 1.20 4.81 28.97
C LEU A 880 0.76 6.25 28.68
N VAL A 881 1.35 6.90 27.67
CA VAL A 881 1.00 8.28 27.26
C VAL A 881 -0.42 8.34 26.70
N LYS A 882 -0.83 7.36 25.89
CA LYS A 882 -2.19 7.26 25.34
C LYS A 882 -3.24 7.04 26.44
N ALA A 883 -2.95 6.18 27.41
CA ALA A 883 -3.83 5.93 28.56
C ALA A 883 -3.93 7.14 29.51
N ALA A 884 -2.80 7.81 29.82
CA ALA A 884 -2.82 9.01 30.64
C ALA A 884 -3.50 10.19 29.91
N GLY A 885 -3.31 10.30 28.59
CA GLY A 885 -3.95 11.29 27.74
C GLY A 885 -5.47 11.12 27.69
N SER A 886 -5.98 9.90 27.50
CA SER A 886 -7.43 9.63 27.48
C SER A 886 -8.08 9.87 28.86
N PHE A 887 -7.41 9.48 29.96
CA PHE A 887 -7.85 9.79 31.31
C PHE A 887 -7.95 11.31 31.55
N ARG A 888 -6.90 12.08 31.24
CA ARG A 888 -6.89 13.56 31.38
C ARG A 888 -7.87 14.26 30.46
N ALA A 889 -8.12 13.74 29.25
CA ALA A 889 -9.11 14.27 28.34
C ALA A 889 -10.54 14.05 28.87
N ARG A 890 -10.84 12.84 29.37
CA ARG A 890 -12.13 12.54 30.01
C ARG A 890 -12.34 13.38 31.27
N LEU A 891 -11.38 13.36 32.20
CA LEU A 891 -11.46 14.07 33.49
C LEU A 891 -11.76 15.56 33.30
N ARG A 892 -11.05 16.23 32.39
CA ARG A 892 -11.27 17.66 32.08
C ARG A 892 -12.62 17.92 31.40
N ASN A 893 -13.06 17.05 30.50
CA ASN A 893 -14.36 17.20 29.83
C ASN A 893 -15.53 16.96 30.78
N ASP A 894 -15.48 15.92 31.62
CA ASP A 894 -16.54 15.59 32.56
C ASP A 894 -16.63 16.64 33.68
N TRP A 895 -15.49 17.13 34.19
CA TRP A 895 -15.48 18.26 35.13
C TRP A 895 -15.99 19.57 34.49
N ARG A 896 -15.51 19.96 33.30
CA ARG A 896 -16.01 21.16 32.58
C ARG A 896 -17.53 21.09 32.37
N ARG A 897 -18.03 19.90 32.03
CA ARG A 897 -19.46 19.65 31.85
C ARG A 897 -20.26 19.80 33.13
N HIS A 898 -19.74 19.31 34.25
CA HIS A 898 -20.36 19.45 35.58
C HIS A 898 -20.35 20.89 36.06
N ALA A 899 -19.19 21.55 36.08
CA ALA A 899 -19.04 22.93 36.53
C ALA A 899 -19.94 23.90 35.74
N ALA A 900 -19.97 23.82 34.41
CA ALA A 900 -20.84 24.66 33.60
C ALA A 900 -22.35 24.42 33.90
N ARG A 901 -22.78 23.18 34.13
CA ARG A 901 -24.17 22.88 34.55
C ARG A 901 -24.48 23.48 35.93
N MET A 902 -23.59 23.32 36.90
CA MET A 902 -23.79 23.73 38.29
C MET A 902 -23.70 25.24 38.52
N ILE A 903 -23.05 25.99 37.61
CA ILE A 903 -23.07 27.45 37.60
C ILE A 903 -24.35 27.97 36.93
N SER A 904 -24.76 27.39 35.79
CA SER A 904 -26.01 27.77 35.12
C SER A 904 -27.27 27.39 35.90
N SER A 905 -27.28 26.27 36.62
CA SER A 905 -28.45 25.83 37.41
C SER A 905 -28.77 26.74 38.61
N ARG A 906 -27.87 27.67 38.97
CA ARG A 906 -28.12 28.71 39.98
C ARG A 906 -28.87 29.94 39.44
N GLY A 907 -29.18 29.99 38.14
CA GLY A 907 -29.97 31.05 37.52
C GLY A 907 -29.25 32.40 37.37
N GLY A 908 -30.03 33.44 37.03
CA GLY A 908 -29.53 34.77 36.66
C GLY A 908 -29.19 34.88 35.16
N SER A 909 -28.88 36.09 34.70
CA SER A 909 -28.58 36.37 33.27
C SER A 909 -27.29 35.68 32.80
N LEU A 910 -27.13 35.53 31.47
CA LEU A 910 -25.93 34.91 30.88
C LEU A 910 -24.64 35.64 31.29
N GLN A 911 -24.68 36.97 31.38
CA GLN A 911 -23.53 37.77 31.79
C GLN A 911 -23.13 37.49 33.25
N GLU A 912 -24.10 37.37 34.17
CA GLU A 912 -23.82 36.98 35.56
C GLU A 912 -23.28 35.55 35.68
N GLN A 913 -23.79 34.61 34.86
CA GLN A 913 -23.31 33.23 34.86
C GLN A 913 -21.85 33.14 34.38
N MET A 914 -21.48 33.94 33.38
CA MET A 914 -20.09 34.08 32.93
C MET A 914 -19.22 34.75 34.01
N GLN A 915 -19.66 35.88 34.59
CA GLN A 915 -18.92 36.59 35.64
C GLN A 915 -18.65 35.69 36.85
N ARG A 916 -19.64 34.92 37.32
CA ARG A 916 -19.47 33.95 38.41
C ARG A 916 -18.46 32.83 38.06
N ALA A 917 -18.37 32.43 36.79
CA ALA A 917 -17.36 31.47 36.34
C ALA A 917 -15.95 32.08 36.28
N GLU A 918 -15.84 33.37 35.93
CA GLU A 918 -14.58 34.14 35.94
C GLU A 918 -14.09 34.40 37.38
N GLU A 919 -14.99 34.72 38.31
CA GLU A 919 -14.73 34.82 39.75
C GLU A 919 -14.21 33.49 40.34
N TYR A 920 -14.80 32.35 39.96
CA TYR A 920 -14.31 31.04 40.36
C TYR A 920 -12.98 30.65 39.70
N ALA A 921 -12.68 31.14 38.50
CA ALA A 921 -11.38 30.94 37.85
C ALA A 921 -10.26 31.72 38.56
N ALA A 922 -10.50 32.99 38.90
CA ALA A 922 -9.57 33.78 39.70
C ALA A 922 -9.30 33.17 41.09
N ALA A 923 -10.33 32.58 41.72
CA ALA A 923 -10.17 31.90 43.00
C ALA A 923 -9.31 30.61 42.91
N GLU A 924 -9.44 29.81 41.85
CA GLU A 924 -8.59 28.62 41.65
C GLU A 924 -7.16 29.00 41.20
N GLU A 925 -6.95 30.09 40.45
CA GLU A 925 -5.60 30.58 40.10
C GLU A 925 -4.79 31.00 41.33
N VAL A 926 -5.43 31.62 42.34
CA VAL A 926 -4.79 31.94 43.62
C VAL A 926 -4.59 30.69 44.49
N HIS A 927 -5.48 29.70 44.42
CA HIS A 927 -5.39 28.48 45.22
C HIS A 927 -4.39 27.45 44.67
N ASN A 928 -4.17 27.45 43.35
CA ASN A 928 -3.44 26.42 42.61
C ASN A 928 -2.70 27.04 41.40
N PRO A 929 -1.66 27.86 41.65
CA PRO A 929 -1.00 28.65 40.62
C PRO A 929 -0.24 27.78 39.61
N ILE A 930 -0.67 27.79 38.35
CA ILE A 930 0.00 27.05 37.28
C ILE A 930 1.35 27.70 36.97
N THR A 931 2.45 26.96 37.15
CA THR A 931 3.81 27.39 36.75
C THR A 931 3.98 27.36 35.22
N ARG A 932 3.23 28.20 34.51
CA ARG A 932 3.46 28.46 33.08
C ARG A 932 4.84 29.10 32.93
N LYS A 933 5.69 28.57 32.03
CA LYS A 933 6.84 29.34 31.53
C LYS A 933 6.28 30.59 30.86
N LYS A 934 6.43 31.75 31.50
CA LYS A 934 6.08 33.02 30.89
C LYS A 934 7.04 33.29 29.73
N VAL A 935 6.47 33.70 28.59
CA VAL A 935 7.17 34.64 27.71
C VAL A 935 7.20 35.97 28.47
N GLU A 936 8.35 36.63 28.51
CA GLU A 936 8.49 37.93 29.15
C GLU A 936 8.03 39.01 28.18
N GLU A 937 6.84 39.56 28.41
CA GLU A 937 6.51 40.94 28.00
C GLU A 937 5.35 41.49 28.86
N GLU A 938 5.14 42.80 28.76
CA GLU A 938 4.75 43.64 29.89
C GLU A 938 3.24 43.64 30.27
N GLY A 939 2.94 44.16 31.46
CA GLY A 939 1.57 44.48 31.87
C GLY A 939 1.25 44.17 33.34
N ILE A 940 1.77 44.97 34.28
CA ILE A 940 1.35 44.88 35.69
C ILE A 940 -0.08 45.42 35.81
N LYS A 941 -1.06 44.50 35.86
CA LYS A 941 -2.41 44.78 36.36
C LYS A 941 -2.47 44.39 37.83
N GLU A 942 -2.91 45.30 38.68
CA GLU A 942 -3.09 45.06 40.11
C GLU A 942 -4.16 43.97 40.32
N VAL A 943 -3.88 43.01 41.21
CA VAL A 943 -4.78 41.89 41.50
C VAL A 943 -5.80 42.32 42.57
N PRO A 944 -7.12 42.31 42.30
CA PRO A 944 -8.12 42.70 43.29
C PRO A 944 -8.15 41.72 44.48
N GLN A 945 -7.86 42.22 45.69
CA GLN A 945 -7.93 41.40 46.91
C GLN A 945 -9.38 41.22 47.41
N VAL A 946 -10.12 40.30 46.79
CA VAL A 946 -11.31 39.67 47.42
C VAL A 946 -11.27 38.17 47.15
N VAL A 947 -11.02 37.37 48.19
CA VAL A 947 -10.77 35.93 48.07
C VAL A 947 -12.08 35.14 48.12
N GLY A 948 -12.58 34.73 46.96
CA GLY A 948 -13.60 33.68 46.84
C GLY A 948 -13.04 32.30 47.20
N ARG A 949 -13.91 31.34 47.59
CA ARG A 949 -13.53 29.93 47.62
C ARG A 949 -13.55 29.36 46.19
N PRO A 950 -12.58 28.55 45.77
CA PRO A 950 -12.61 27.89 44.46
C PRO A 950 -13.84 26.99 44.35
N PHE A 951 -14.39 26.85 43.13
CA PHE A 951 -15.52 25.98 42.88
C PHE A 951 -15.06 24.52 42.84
N ARG A 952 -15.35 23.76 43.90
CA ARG A 952 -15.12 22.31 44.01
C ARG A 952 -16.37 21.65 44.57
N ASP A 953 -16.72 20.48 44.06
CA ASP A 953 -17.98 19.79 44.38
C ASP A 953 -17.71 18.37 44.90
N ALA A 954 -17.79 18.23 46.22
CA ALA A 954 -17.54 16.98 46.91
C ALA A 954 -18.52 15.85 46.52
N ALA A 955 -19.73 16.17 46.03
CA ALA A 955 -20.68 15.16 45.57
C ALA A 955 -20.25 14.56 44.22
N TRP A 956 -19.73 15.39 43.31
CA TRP A 956 -19.14 14.92 42.05
C TRP A 956 -17.85 14.13 42.29
N GLU A 957 -16.97 14.65 43.15
CA GLU A 957 -15.72 13.97 43.51
C GLU A 957 -16.01 12.58 44.09
N GLN A 958 -16.98 12.45 45.00
CA GLN A 958 -17.38 11.15 45.57
C GLN A 958 -18.01 10.20 44.55
N ALA A 959 -18.84 10.70 43.62
CA ALA A 959 -19.50 9.89 42.60
C ALA A 959 -18.49 9.24 41.63
N GLU A 960 -17.52 10.01 41.12
CA GLU A 960 -16.52 9.50 40.18
C GLU A 960 -15.27 8.90 40.87
N HIS A 961 -15.11 9.05 42.20
CA HIS A 961 -13.94 8.59 42.96
C HIS A 961 -13.57 7.13 42.67
N ALA A 962 -14.57 6.24 42.58
CA ALA A 962 -14.35 4.82 42.31
C ALA A 962 -13.72 4.57 40.93
N TYR A 963 -14.20 5.28 39.90
CA TYR A 963 -13.65 5.20 38.54
C TYR A 963 -12.25 5.83 38.45
N HIS A 964 -12.08 7.01 39.06
CA HIS A 964 -10.79 7.71 39.09
C HIS A 964 -9.71 6.88 39.80
N LYS A 965 -10.01 6.29 40.97
CA LYS A 965 -9.08 5.44 41.71
C LYS A 965 -8.66 4.21 40.89
N LEU A 966 -9.62 3.49 40.31
CA LEU A 966 -9.34 2.31 39.48
C LEU A 966 -8.47 2.66 38.26
N THR A 967 -8.72 3.83 37.64
CA THR A 967 -7.94 4.28 36.48
C THR A 967 -6.50 4.68 36.88
N ILE A 968 -6.31 5.33 38.03
CA ILE A 968 -4.97 5.61 38.59
C ILE A 968 -4.22 4.32 38.94
N GLU A 969 -4.89 3.32 39.51
CA GLU A 969 -4.30 1.99 39.77
C GLU A 969 -3.88 1.28 38.46
N HIS A 970 -4.65 1.44 37.38
CA HIS A 970 -4.29 0.94 36.06
C HIS A 970 -3.08 1.68 35.45
N LEU A 971 -3.07 3.01 35.47
CA LEU A 971 -1.93 3.83 35.02
C LEU A 971 -0.66 3.51 35.81
N ASN A 972 -0.76 3.23 37.11
CA ASN A 972 0.38 2.83 37.93
C ASN A 972 0.87 1.40 37.66
N LYS A 973 0.02 0.49 37.18
CA LYS A 973 0.46 -0.82 36.66
C LYS A 973 1.23 -0.66 35.35
N LEU A 974 0.74 0.15 34.42
CA LEU A 974 1.43 0.46 33.15
C LEU A 974 2.77 1.21 33.40
N ALA A 975 2.79 2.21 34.29
CA ALA A 975 4.01 2.90 34.67
C ALA A 975 5.04 1.95 35.30
N ARG A 976 4.59 0.95 36.07
CA ARG A 976 5.49 -0.08 36.61
C ARG A 976 6.08 -0.98 35.52
N SER A 977 5.29 -1.46 34.56
CA SER A 977 5.82 -2.30 33.47
C SER A 977 6.78 -1.52 32.56
N TYR A 978 6.48 -0.24 32.29
CA TYR A 978 7.38 0.68 31.61
C TYR A 978 8.70 0.89 32.38
N ASN A 979 8.63 1.23 33.67
CA ASN A 979 9.82 1.51 34.50
C ASN A 979 10.72 0.29 34.74
N LEU A 980 10.24 -0.93 34.50
CA LEU A 980 11.04 -2.16 34.53
C LEU A 980 11.84 -2.40 33.23
N MET A 981 11.50 -1.71 32.14
CA MET A 981 12.12 -1.88 30.82
C MET A 981 12.84 -0.61 30.32
N ALA A 982 12.48 0.56 30.83
CA ALA A 982 13.06 1.85 30.44
C ALA A 982 14.38 2.14 31.19
N PRO A 983 15.38 2.78 30.54
CA PRO A 983 16.61 3.22 31.21
C PRO A 983 16.33 4.31 32.26
N ASP A 984 17.22 4.49 33.24
CA ASP A 984 16.95 5.32 34.44
C ASP A 984 16.51 6.76 34.14
N LEU A 985 17.13 7.42 33.16
CA LEU A 985 16.75 8.76 32.70
C LEU A 985 15.34 8.84 32.09
N ALA A 986 14.80 7.73 31.58
CA ALA A 986 13.49 7.67 30.94
C ALA A 986 12.34 7.34 31.91
N LYS A 987 12.61 6.75 33.07
CA LYS A 987 11.60 6.27 34.05
C LYS A 987 10.64 7.40 34.47
N LYS A 988 9.35 7.07 34.61
CA LYS A 988 8.29 8.02 34.99
C LYS A 988 7.86 7.86 36.46
N PRO A 989 7.54 8.95 37.18
CA PRO A 989 6.94 8.86 38.50
C PRO A 989 5.54 8.23 38.43
N TYR A 990 5.10 7.62 39.53
CA TYR A 990 3.73 7.13 39.66
C TYR A 990 2.70 8.28 39.72
N TYR A 991 1.51 8.02 39.21
CA TYR A 991 0.38 8.93 39.17
C TYR A 991 -0.34 8.94 40.53
N ALA A 992 -0.70 10.14 41.00
CA ALA A 992 -1.46 10.35 42.23
C ALA A 992 -2.78 11.08 41.89
N LEU A 993 -3.90 10.58 42.41
CA LEU A 993 -5.23 11.08 42.05
C LEU A 993 -5.40 12.57 42.36
N GLU A 994 -5.00 13.00 43.56
CA GLU A 994 -5.08 14.40 44.00
C GLU A 994 -4.30 15.36 43.09
N ARG A 995 -3.16 14.91 42.54
CA ARG A 995 -2.35 15.71 41.61
C ARG A 995 -3.03 15.88 40.25
N GLU A 996 -3.64 14.82 39.74
CA GLU A 996 -4.37 14.84 38.47
C GLU A 996 -5.70 15.63 38.59
N LEU A 997 -6.38 15.57 39.73
CA LEU A 997 -7.56 16.39 40.04
C LEU A 997 -7.20 17.87 40.16
N ASN A 998 -6.19 18.24 40.95
CA ASN A 998 -5.74 19.63 41.04
C ASN A 998 -5.27 20.18 39.69
N ALA A 999 -4.54 19.39 38.89
CA ALA A 999 -4.18 19.80 37.53
C ALA A 999 -5.42 20.01 36.64
N CYS A 1000 -6.42 19.12 36.72
CA CYS A 1000 -7.68 19.25 35.99
C CYS A 1000 -8.46 20.52 36.39
N PHE A 1001 -8.54 20.84 37.68
CA PHE A 1001 -9.27 22.02 38.16
C PHE A 1001 -8.65 23.32 37.62
N ALA A 1002 -7.33 23.47 37.71
CA ALA A 1002 -6.63 24.65 37.19
C ALA A 1002 -6.66 24.75 35.64
N ASP A 1003 -6.53 23.62 34.92
CA ASP A 1003 -6.68 23.58 33.46
C ASP A 1003 -8.09 24.00 32.98
N VAL A 1004 -9.13 23.57 33.71
CA VAL A 1004 -10.52 23.71 33.28
C VAL A 1004 -11.13 25.04 33.69
N ALA A 1005 -10.82 25.57 34.88
CA ALA A 1005 -11.46 26.76 35.43
C ALA A 1005 -11.58 27.96 34.44
N PRO A 1006 -10.51 28.42 33.76
CA PRO A 1006 -10.61 29.52 32.78
C PRO A 1006 -11.41 29.17 31.51
N THR A 1007 -11.75 27.89 31.27
CA THR A 1007 -12.56 27.46 30.11
C THR A 1007 -14.07 27.45 30.40
N VAL A 1008 -14.50 27.53 31.66
CA VAL A 1008 -15.91 27.31 32.05
C VAL A 1008 -16.82 28.46 31.60
N ALA A 1009 -16.37 29.72 31.70
CA ALA A 1009 -17.15 30.88 31.25
C ALA A 1009 -17.47 30.81 29.74
N ARG A 1010 -16.53 30.30 28.94
CA ARG A 1010 -16.73 30.05 27.50
C ARG A 1010 -17.71 28.90 27.25
N GLU A 1011 -17.57 27.78 27.95
CA GLU A 1011 -18.49 26.64 27.83
C GLU A 1011 -19.94 27.02 28.17
N ILE A 1012 -20.15 27.91 29.14
CA ILE A 1012 -21.49 28.46 29.47
C ILE A 1012 -22.02 29.30 28.30
N ARG A 1013 -21.21 30.20 27.73
CA ARG A 1013 -21.58 31.02 26.57
C ARG A 1013 -21.95 30.16 25.35
N ASP A 1014 -21.06 29.24 24.97
CA ASP A 1014 -21.19 28.40 23.78
C ASP A 1014 -22.44 27.49 23.87
N ARG A 1015 -22.84 27.07 25.08
CA ARG A 1015 -24.11 26.36 25.33
C ARG A 1015 -25.35 27.25 25.24
N ALA A 1016 -25.28 28.45 25.80
CA ALA A 1016 -26.41 29.38 25.83
C ALA A 1016 -26.78 29.92 24.44
N THR A 1017 -25.79 30.03 23.53
CA THR A 1017 -26.00 30.45 22.14
C THR A 1017 -26.38 29.32 21.18
N GLY A 1018 -26.67 28.11 21.69
CA GLY A 1018 -27.03 26.95 20.87
C GLY A 1018 -25.88 26.38 20.04
N GLY A 1019 -24.63 26.77 20.32
CA GLY A 1019 -23.47 26.25 19.62
C GLY A 1019 -23.28 24.76 19.87
N THR A 1020 -23.19 23.97 18.79
CA THR A 1020 -22.83 22.55 18.88
C THR A 1020 -21.45 22.43 19.53
N ALA A 1021 -21.41 21.87 20.75
CA ALA A 1021 -20.24 21.92 21.61
C ALA A 1021 -18.97 21.39 20.92
N ARG A 1022 -18.03 22.29 20.62
CA ARG A 1022 -16.74 21.94 19.99
C ARG A 1022 -15.96 21.02 20.93
N SER A 1023 -15.84 19.74 20.57
CA SER A 1023 -14.96 18.79 21.25
C SER A 1023 -13.51 19.21 21.06
N LEU A 1024 -12.96 19.94 22.04
CA LEU A 1024 -11.60 20.45 22.04
C LEU A 1024 -10.74 19.70 23.05
N GLY A 1025 -9.86 18.83 22.54
CA GLY A 1025 -9.09 17.90 23.36
C GLY A 1025 -8.04 17.08 22.61
N GLY A 1026 -7.38 17.63 21.60
CA GLY A 1026 -6.24 16.99 20.94
C GLY A 1026 -5.96 17.49 19.53
N THR A 1027 -4.83 18.17 19.32
CA THR A 1027 -4.22 18.35 18.00
C THR A 1027 -3.58 17.03 17.58
N GLY A 1028 -4.21 16.33 16.65
CA GLY A 1028 -3.72 15.10 16.05
C GLY A 1028 -4.51 14.79 14.78
N GLN A 1029 -3.86 14.21 13.78
CA GLN A 1029 -4.48 13.96 12.46
C GLN A 1029 -5.74 13.10 12.59
N ARG A 1030 -6.73 13.37 11.74
CA ARG A 1030 -8.08 12.79 11.81
C ARG A 1030 -8.14 11.37 11.23
N ALA A 1031 -7.32 10.47 11.77
CA ALA A 1031 -7.27 9.06 11.38
C ALA A 1031 -8.61 8.36 11.63
N LYS A 1032 -9.46 8.27 10.61
CA LYS A 1032 -10.67 7.45 10.61
C LYS A 1032 -10.30 5.98 10.55
N GLN A 1033 -10.02 5.36 11.70
CA GLN A 1033 -10.17 3.91 11.81
C GLN A 1033 -11.66 3.57 11.65
N THR A 1034 -12.01 2.89 10.56
CA THR A 1034 -13.36 2.41 10.30
C THR A 1034 -13.73 1.30 11.28
N GLY A 1035 -14.56 1.62 12.28
CA GLY A 1035 -15.05 0.66 13.26
C GLY A 1035 -16.03 -0.33 12.63
N LEU A 1036 -15.67 -1.62 12.62
CA LEU A 1036 -16.47 -2.73 12.05
C LEU A 1036 -17.71 -3.11 12.91
N LEU A 1037 -18.40 -2.10 13.46
CA LEU A 1037 -19.54 -2.25 14.37
C LEU A 1037 -20.69 -1.27 14.10
N GLU A 1038 -20.52 -0.33 13.16
CA GLU A 1038 -21.55 0.65 12.78
C GLU A 1038 -22.41 0.18 11.59
N SER A 1039 -22.04 -0.93 10.93
CA SER A 1039 -22.78 -1.53 9.80
C SER A 1039 -23.86 -2.55 10.21
N LEU A 1040 -24.36 -2.48 11.45
CA LEU A 1040 -25.36 -3.42 12.00
C LEU A 1040 -26.59 -2.72 12.64
N ALA A 1041 -26.69 -1.39 12.52
CA ALA A 1041 -27.85 -0.61 12.97
C ALA A 1041 -28.52 0.07 11.77
N GLY A 1042 -29.65 -0.47 11.32
CA GLY A 1042 -30.47 0.14 10.26
C GLY A 1042 -31.13 1.46 10.70
N LYS A 1043 -31.45 2.34 9.74
CA LYS A 1043 -32.20 3.58 9.99
C LYS A 1043 -33.71 3.31 10.17
N GLY A 1044 -34.31 4.00 11.14
CA GLY A 1044 -35.78 4.11 11.34
C GLY A 1044 -36.36 2.92 12.10
N ASP A 1045 -37.13 3.11 13.18
CA ASP A 1045 -38.30 3.99 13.20
C ASP A 1045 -38.58 4.64 14.59
N ASN A 1046 -39.61 5.49 14.67
CA ASN A 1046 -40.04 6.17 15.90
C ASN A 1046 -40.87 5.27 16.81
N VAL A 1047 -40.44 5.07 18.07
CA VAL A 1047 -41.29 4.50 19.12
C VAL A 1047 -41.31 5.40 20.35
N ARG A 1048 -42.51 5.79 20.80
CA ARG A 1048 -42.72 6.61 22.00
C ARG A 1048 -42.51 5.79 23.26
N VAL A 1049 -41.82 6.37 24.25
CA VAL A 1049 -41.74 5.79 25.59
C VAL A 1049 -43.04 6.07 26.35
N HIS A 1050 -43.77 5.01 26.70
CA HIS A 1050 -44.68 5.01 27.84
C HIS A 1050 -44.07 4.13 28.94
N VAL A 1051 -44.14 4.60 30.18
CA VAL A 1051 -43.67 3.87 31.37
C VAL A 1051 -44.88 3.53 32.21
N GLU A 1052 -45.10 2.25 32.51
CA GLU A 1052 -46.00 1.85 33.61
C GLU A 1052 -45.74 0.40 34.07
N ALA A 1053 -46.17 0.12 35.30
CA ALA A 1053 -46.27 -1.18 35.96
C ALA A 1053 -44.99 -2.03 36.17
N GLU A 1054 -44.67 -2.19 37.45
CA GLU A 1054 -43.72 -3.15 38.03
C GLU A 1054 -44.12 -4.61 37.74
N GLU A 1055 -43.14 -5.53 37.57
CA GLU A 1055 -42.99 -6.68 38.49
C GLU A 1055 -41.68 -7.50 38.31
N LYS A 1056 -40.90 -7.56 39.40
CA LYS A 1056 -40.04 -8.68 39.87
C LYS A 1056 -39.38 -9.60 38.81
N ALA A 1057 -38.31 -9.14 38.17
CA ALA A 1057 -37.39 -10.03 37.45
C ALA A 1057 -36.65 -11.00 38.40
N TYR A 1058 -36.57 -12.29 38.04
CA TYR A 1058 -35.92 -13.36 38.82
C TYR A 1058 -34.41 -13.10 38.98
N GLY A 1059 -33.95 -12.94 40.23
CA GLY A 1059 -32.63 -12.41 40.53
C GLY A 1059 -31.51 -13.46 40.52
N LEU A 1060 -30.28 -13.03 40.21
CA LEU A 1060 -29.06 -13.87 40.19
C LEU A 1060 -28.85 -14.71 41.47
N LYS A 1061 -29.39 -14.24 42.60
CA LYS A 1061 -29.31 -14.86 43.94
C LYS A 1061 -30.28 -16.05 44.14
N GLN A 1062 -31.28 -16.21 43.26
CA GLN A 1062 -32.11 -17.42 43.17
C GLN A 1062 -31.44 -18.44 42.25
N TRP A 1063 -30.98 -18.02 41.08
CA TRP A 1063 -30.19 -18.84 40.15
C TRP A 1063 -28.98 -19.52 40.85
N TRP A 1064 -28.20 -18.75 41.62
CA TRP A 1064 -27.06 -19.27 42.41
C TRP A 1064 -27.45 -20.31 43.49
N ARG A 1065 -28.71 -20.32 43.93
CA ARG A 1065 -29.21 -21.22 44.97
C ARG A 1065 -29.70 -22.54 44.38
N ASP A 1066 -30.24 -22.51 43.18
CA ASP A 1066 -30.75 -23.70 42.48
C ASP A 1066 -29.61 -24.46 41.79
N VAL A 1067 -28.55 -23.79 41.33
CA VAL A 1067 -27.34 -24.41 40.73
C VAL A 1067 -26.48 -25.20 41.73
N TRP A 1068 -26.59 -24.95 43.03
CA TRP A 1068 -25.74 -25.55 44.08
C TRP A 1068 -26.45 -26.49 45.05
N LYS A 1069 -27.72 -26.84 44.80
CA LYS A 1069 -28.33 -28.00 45.45
C LYS A 1069 -27.90 -29.28 44.73
N LYS A 1070 -27.24 -30.17 45.46
CA LYS A 1070 -27.13 -31.58 45.08
C LYS A 1070 -28.43 -32.29 45.44
N ASP A 1071 -28.94 -33.07 44.50
CA ASP A 1071 -29.12 -34.51 44.63
C ASP A 1071 -28.61 -35.17 43.33
#